data_AF-A0AAU2BT76-F1
#
_entry.id   AF-A0AAU2BT76-F1
#
_cell.length_a   1.000
_cell.length_b   1.000
_cell.length_c   1.000
_cell.angle_alpha   90.00
_cell.angle_beta   90.00
_cell.angle_gamma   90.00
#
_symmetry.space_group_name_H-M   'P 1'
#
loop_
_entity.id
_entity.type
_entity.pdbx_description
1 polymer ?
#
loop_
_entity_poly.entity_id
_entity_poly.type
_entity_poly.pdbx_seq_one_letter_code
_entity_poly.pdbx_strand_id
1 'polypeptide(L)'
;MTRRLGIEDLYEVTVPEQPSVSPDGSRIVYVLRAADRDGDRDVRALWQVAAAGGEARQLTRGTADAAPAWSPDGTRIAFLRAGDSAPQLWFLPAAGGEAEQATQLPLGAGAPVWSPDGSKIAFAAPVDLAAADGEDATARARRANAPVVADRLDFKADGMGLVRTLRRHVHVLDVGTREIRQVTSGDWNVGDPAWSPDGTRLAFPGAREPDADLTLRSAAYVLDLSECAAEPQSTGSGDGTAATVTWTPDGRALLVVGRGDTEIGHTRLLLVPLDGGDTIDLTAALDRNVMPGGPGYPGAAPRPTADGRVLFCVRERGCTHLYLVGLDGGAPRPVVGGAGNTVGDLAVAGDTVVILLATPSSFGEITTVGLADGTVEARTHHGESVADVELFAREEREFTISDGTVVHGWLMRDPARTGPSPLLLDIHGGPHNAWSGTADATHLYHQVLAARGWAVLLLNPRGSDGYGEKFLTAALGAWGQADAPDFLEPLDHLVAEGVADADRLAVSGYSYGGFMTCYLTSRDNRFAAAVAGGVVSDLTSMAGTSDAGHHMGVRELGGTPWAEERAYTQQSPLTHVDQVQVPTLIVQGADDVRCPVGQAEQWFTALRERGVPARLVLYPGSSHLFILDGRPSHRADFNRRVVDWVERHARPKGSAARVPIDAAHWQRRLSELARAHRVPGAALGVLRVGPDGADELVQASHGVLSTNTGVDVTDDSLFQIGSITKVWTTTVVMQLVDEGLLDLDAPIVDVLPELRLADPQVARQVTMRHLLTHTSGIDGDVFTDTGRGDDCLERYVDQLAGVAQNHPLAATFSYCNSGFVLAGRVIEKLTGKTWDLAMRERLFTPLGLSHTITLPEEALLFRAAVGHLSPGGGEPTSAPVWGLPRSVGPAGLVGAATADVLAFARLHLTGGLAPNGERLLARASVHAMADRQTNLPDPHSIGDSWGLGWIRFDWDGHQVIGHDGGTIGQAAFLRLLPEQGLAVVLLTNGGSPRDLYEGLYREIFAELAGVAMSRPLEPAAEPPAVDARRHAGVYERAGVRAEVLPTGDGLRLRQTLTGPLAELAPDPTQEYDLVPVSDDLFAFLAPESRTWTPVTFYTLPTGEPYVHYGVRAAPKVA
;
A
#
# COMPACT_ATOMS: atom_id res chain seq x y z
N MET A 1 -1.74 9.30 -27.38
CA MET A 1 -2.25 10.15 -26.28
C MET A 1 -1.29 9.93 -25.13
N THR A 2 -0.76 11.00 -24.53
CA THR A 2 0.06 10.89 -23.33
C THR A 2 -0.84 10.75 -22.09
N ARG A 3 -0.39 10.00 -21.09
CA ARG A 3 -1.04 9.86 -19.77
C ARG A 3 -0.17 10.49 -18.68
N ARG A 4 -0.72 10.65 -17.49
CA ARG A 4 0.01 11.16 -16.30
C ARG A 4 0.71 10.02 -15.56
N LEU A 5 1.81 10.35 -14.88
CA LEU A 5 2.51 9.41 -14.03
C LEU A 5 1.63 9.02 -12.83
N GLY A 6 1.49 7.72 -12.61
CA GLY A 6 0.84 7.12 -11.46
C GLY A 6 1.82 6.35 -10.57
N ILE A 7 1.38 5.97 -9.38
CA ILE A 7 2.21 5.21 -8.42
C ILE A 7 2.62 3.84 -8.98
N GLU A 8 1.74 3.23 -9.77
CA GLU A 8 1.98 1.92 -10.38
C GLU A 8 3.11 1.95 -11.43
N ASP A 9 3.47 3.13 -11.95
CA ASP A 9 4.58 3.28 -12.89
C ASP A 9 5.94 2.98 -12.25
N LEU A 10 6.02 2.92 -10.90
CA LEU A 10 7.19 2.40 -10.18
C LEU A 10 7.66 1.05 -10.73
N TYR A 11 6.73 0.20 -11.19
CA TYR A 11 7.02 -1.13 -11.71
C TYR A 11 7.47 -1.14 -13.18
N GLU A 12 7.26 -0.05 -13.90
CA GLU A 12 7.61 0.09 -15.32
C GLU A 12 8.89 0.92 -15.53
N VAL A 13 9.25 1.76 -14.56
CA VAL A 13 10.49 2.54 -14.60
C VAL A 13 11.70 1.63 -14.48
N THR A 14 12.61 1.74 -15.45
CA THR A 14 13.91 1.08 -15.41
C THR A 14 15.01 2.13 -15.37
N VAL A 15 16.06 1.87 -14.57
CA VAL A 15 17.13 2.84 -14.32
C VAL A 15 18.48 2.18 -14.53
N PRO A 16 19.34 2.70 -15.43
CA PRO A 16 20.71 2.23 -15.55
C PRO A 16 21.58 2.71 -14.39
N GLU A 17 22.55 1.89 -13.97
CA GLU A 17 23.42 2.10 -12.82
C GLU A 17 24.84 1.55 -13.11
N GLN A 18 25.86 2.01 -12.39
CA GLN A 18 27.20 1.39 -12.32
C GLN A 18 27.86 1.12 -13.69
N PRO A 19 28.03 2.12 -14.56
CA PRO A 19 28.70 1.95 -15.84
C PRO A 19 30.18 1.57 -15.68
N SER A 20 30.69 0.77 -16.62
CA SER A 20 32.09 0.42 -16.77
C SER A 20 32.45 0.33 -18.25
N VAL A 21 33.61 0.85 -18.63
CA VAL A 21 34.04 0.98 -20.03
C VAL A 21 35.15 -0.03 -20.31
N SER A 22 35.09 -0.69 -21.48
CA SER A 22 36.14 -1.60 -21.91
C SER A 22 37.47 -0.87 -22.09
N PRO A 23 38.63 -1.54 -21.92
CA PRO A 23 39.94 -0.88 -21.97
C PRO A 23 40.24 -0.18 -23.30
N ASP A 24 39.65 -0.67 -24.40
CA ASP A 24 39.74 -0.07 -25.74
C ASP A 24 38.74 1.08 -25.98
N GLY A 25 37.90 1.41 -24.99
CA GLY A 25 36.88 2.45 -25.07
C GLY A 25 35.65 2.11 -25.92
N SER A 26 35.58 0.92 -26.52
CA SER A 26 34.57 0.62 -27.55
C SER A 26 33.22 0.14 -27.00
N ARG A 27 33.19 -0.43 -25.79
CA ARG A 27 32.02 -1.07 -25.19
C ARG A 27 31.78 -0.55 -23.78
N ILE A 28 30.51 -0.39 -23.43
CA ILE A 28 30.06 0.04 -22.12
C ILE A 28 29.21 -1.09 -21.56
N VAL A 29 29.58 -1.60 -20.38
CA VAL A 29 28.73 -2.49 -19.58
C VAL A 29 28.13 -1.67 -18.43
N TYR A 30 26.88 -1.95 -18.07
CA TYR A 30 26.20 -1.28 -16.97
C TYR A 30 25.16 -2.22 -16.36
N VAL A 31 24.63 -1.85 -15.20
CA VAL A 31 23.53 -2.56 -14.54
C VAL A 31 22.21 -1.89 -14.94
N LEU A 32 21.19 -2.66 -15.27
CA LEU A 32 19.82 -2.15 -15.41
C LEU A 32 18.98 -2.64 -14.24
N ARG A 33 18.41 -1.70 -13.48
CA ARG A 33 17.49 -1.97 -12.37
C ARG A 33 16.04 -1.85 -12.83
N ALA A 34 15.21 -2.81 -12.44
CA ALA A 34 13.76 -2.80 -12.61
C ALA A 34 13.08 -3.35 -11.35
N ALA A 35 11.79 -3.08 -11.16
CA ALA A 35 11.03 -3.64 -10.04
C ALA A 35 10.24 -4.88 -10.47
N ASP A 36 10.44 -6.00 -9.78
CA ASP A 36 9.68 -7.24 -9.95
C ASP A 36 8.45 -7.21 -9.03
N ARG A 37 7.27 -7.09 -9.64
CA ARG A 37 5.99 -6.99 -8.93
C ARG A 37 5.63 -8.27 -8.18
N ASP A 38 5.84 -9.43 -8.79
CA ASP A 38 5.45 -10.72 -8.21
C ASP A 38 6.45 -11.16 -7.13
N GLY A 39 7.74 -10.88 -7.34
CA GLY A 39 8.80 -11.16 -6.38
C GLY A 39 8.97 -10.11 -5.27
N ASP A 40 8.28 -8.98 -5.37
CA ASP A 40 8.36 -7.81 -4.46
C ASP A 40 9.80 -7.40 -4.14
N ARG A 41 10.62 -7.23 -5.20
CA ARG A 41 12.03 -6.86 -5.10
C ARG A 41 12.52 -6.12 -6.33
N ASP A 42 13.61 -5.37 -6.19
CA ASP A 42 14.33 -4.86 -7.36
C ASP A 42 15.18 -5.99 -7.98
N VAL A 43 15.11 -6.09 -9.31
CA VAL A 43 15.95 -6.99 -10.11
C VAL A 43 17.03 -6.20 -10.85
N ARG A 44 18.23 -6.76 -10.87
CA ARG A 44 19.40 -6.16 -11.53
C ARG A 44 20.08 -7.15 -12.46
N ALA A 45 20.31 -6.72 -13.70
CA ALA A 45 20.99 -7.49 -14.72
C ALA A 45 22.05 -6.66 -15.44
N LEU A 46 23.09 -7.31 -15.96
CA LEU A 46 24.12 -6.63 -16.76
C LEU A 46 23.63 -6.44 -18.19
N TRP A 47 23.89 -5.25 -18.72
CA TRP A 47 23.62 -4.85 -20.10
C TRP A 47 24.86 -4.24 -20.72
N GLN A 48 24.94 -4.28 -22.05
CA GLN A 48 26.03 -3.70 -22.81
C GLN A 48 25.52 -2.87 -23.97
N VAL A 49 26.20 -1.75 -24.25
CA VAL A 49 26.02 -0.94 -25.45
C VAL A 49 27.37 -0.52 -26.01
N ALA A 50 27.45 -0.23 -27.31
CA ALA A 50 28.66 0.31 -27.93
C ALA A 50 28.82 1.81 -27.59
N ALA A 51 30.06 2.25 -27.37
CA ALA A 51 30.35 3.66 -27.09
C ALA A 51 30.02 4.59 -28.29
N ALA A 52 30.03 4.04 -29.52
CA ALA A 52 29.61 4.74 -30.73
C ALA A 52 28.08 4.75 -30.95
N GLY A 53 27.30 4.16 -30.04
CA GLY A 53 25.85 3.99 -30.17
C GLY A 53 25.42 2.68 -30.83
N GLY A 54 24.14 2.34 -30.69
CA GLY A 54 23.54 1.10 -31.16
C GLY A 54 22.53 0.54 -30.15
N GLU A 55 21.94 -0.62 -30.45
CA GLU A 55 21.00 -1.26 -29.52
C GLU A 55 21.73 -1.83 -28.30
N ALA A 56 21.17 -1.57 -27.12
CA ALA A 56 21.64 -2.18 -25.88
C ALA A 56 21.25 -3.66 -25.83
N ARG A 57 22.14 -4.50 -25.31
CA ARG A 57 21.95 -5.95 -25.20
C ARG A 57 22.09 -6.40 -23.76
N GLN A 58 21.11 -7.16 -23.28
CA GLN A 58 21.21 -7.86 -22.00
C GLN A 58 22.28 -8.96 -22.06
N LEU A 59 23.19 -8.95 -21.10
CA LEU A 59 24.27 -9.94 -20.96
C LEU A 59 23.93 -11.05 -19.98
N THR A 60 23.19 -10.75 -18.91
CA THR A 60 22.86 -11.72 -17.87
C THR A 60 21.37 -11.78 -17.57
N ARG A 61 20.91 -12.94 -17.11
CA ARG A 61 19.52 -13.17 -16.64
C ARG A 61 19.45 -13.40 -15.11
N GLY A 62 20.52 -13.05 -14.39
CA GLY A 62 20.50 -13.03 -12.92
C GLY A 62 19.57 -11.93 -12.41
N THR A 63 19.10 -12.06 -11.17
CA THR A 63 18.16 -11.10 -10.56
C THR A 63 18.85 -10.10 -9.62
N ALA A 64 20.14 -10.25 -9.34
CA ALA A 64 20.88 -9.37 -8.44
C ALA A 64 22.36 -9.25 -8.86
N ASP A 65 22.59 -8.94 -10.13
CA ASP A 65 23.93 -8.71 -10.68
C ASP A 65 24.32 -7.22 -10.52
N ALA A 66 25.54 -6.96 -10.05
CA ALA A 66 26.03 -5.60 -9.76
C ALA A 66 27.56 -5.46 -9.94
N ALA A 67 28.05 -4.23 -9.87
CA ALA A 67 29.46 -3.84 -9.88
C ALA A 67 30.29 -4.46 -11.02
N PRO A 68 29.90 -4.30 -12.30
CA PRO A 68 30.67 -4.84 -13.40
C PRO A 68 32.01 -4.10 -13.57
N ALA A 69 33.08 -4.85 -13.81
CA ALA A 69 34.42 -4.33 -14.05
C ALA A 69 35.12 -5.13 -15.15
N TRP A 70 35.56 -4.42 -16.19
CA TRP A 70 36.33 -5.03 -17.28
C TRP A 70 37.73 -5.46 -16.84
N SER A 71 38.16 -6.63 -17.31
CA SER A 71 39.58 -7.02 -17.22
C SER A 71 40.44 -6.08 -18.07
N PRO A 72 41.70 -5.80 -17.69
CA PRO A 72 42.58 -4.88 -18.44
C PRO A 72 42.84 -5.28 -19.89
N ASP A 73 42.75 -6.58 -20.19
CA ASP A 73 42.88 -7.13 -21.56
C ASP A 73 41.57 -7.10 -22.37
N GLY A 74 40.45 -6.69 -21.75
CA GLY A 74 39.13 -6.59 -22.39
C GLY A 74 38.47 -7.94 -22.71
N THR A 75 39.00 -9.05 -22.19
CA THR A 75 38.51 -10.40 -22.51
C THR A 75 37.42 -10.90 -21.55
N ARG A 76 37.29 -10.30 -20.36
CA ARG A 76 36.33 -10.72 -19.33
C ARG A 76 35.70 -9.52 -18.62
N ILE A 77 34.55 -9.76 -18.00
CA ILE A 77 33.87 -8.84 -17.09
C ILE A 77 33.76 -9.57 -15.75
N ALA A 78 34.38 -9.01 -14.70
CA ALA A 78 34.12 -9.41 -13.32
C ALA A 78 32.88 -8.68 -12.81
N PHE A 79 32.04 -9.33 -12.02
CA PHE A 79 30.87 -8.70 -11.41
C PHE A 79 30.45 -9.43 -10.14
N LEU A 80 29.61 -8.79 -9.34
CA LEU A 80 28.95 -9.41 -8.20
C LEU A 80 27.62 -10.01 -8.62
N ARG A 81 27.31 -11.20 -8.11
CA ARG A 81 25.98 -11.79 -8.19
C ARG A 81 25.55 -12.28 -6.82
N ALA A 82 24.39 -11.81 -6.39
CA ALA A 82 23.66 -12.40 -5.27
C ALA A 82 22.57 -13.36 -5.81
N GLY A 83 22.31 -14.43 -5.05
CA GLY A 83 21.18 -15.33 -5.26
C GLY A 83 20.33 -15.37 -3.98
N ASP A 84 19.97 -16.56 -3.52
CA ASP A 84 19.42 -16.77 -2.16
C ASP A 84 20.52 -16.72 -1.07
N SER A 85 21.74 -16.32 -1.44
CA SER A 85 22.94 -16.30 -0.59
C SER A 85 23.76 -15.01 -0.79
N ALA A 86 24.77 -14.83 0.08
CA ALA A 86 25.65 -13.67 0.05
C ALA A 86 26.37 -13.49 -1.30
N PRO A 87 26.58 -12.24 -1.77
CA PRO A 87 27.09 -11.96 -3.10
C PRO A 87 28.47 -12.56 -3.34
N GLN A 88 28.73 -13.12 -4.51
CA GLN A 88 30.04 -13.65 -4.90
C GLN A 88 30.56 -12.97 -6.15
N LEU A 89 31.87 -13.03 -6.39
CA LEU A 89 32.46 -12.61 -7.66
C LEU A 89 32.22 -13.67 -8.73
N TRP A 90 31.94 -13.21 -9.94
CA TRP A 90 31.75 -14.02 -11.13
C TRP A 90 32.51 -13.43 -12.31
N PHE A 91 32.91 -14.29 -13.25
CA PHE A 91 33.52 -13.91 -14.52
C PHE A 91 32.59 -14.21 -15.68
N LEU A 92 32.37 -13.22 -16.54
CA LEU A 92 31.66 -13.36 -17.80
C LEU A 92 32.64 -13.14 -18.97
N PRO A 93 32.75 -14.07 -19.94
CA PRO A 93 33.54 -13.84 -21.15
C PRO A 93 32.98 -12.69 -21.98
N ALA A 94 33.84 -11.74 -22.38
CA ALA A 94 33.44 -10.55 -23.13
C ALA A 94 32.88 -10.85 -24.53
N ALA A 95 33.22 -12.01 -25.10
CA ALA A 95 32.72 -12.48 -26.39
C ALA A 95 31.35 -13.17 -26.29
N GLY A 96 30.81 -13.34 -25.09
CA GLY A 96 29.60 -14.13 -24.81
C GLY A 96 29.92 -15.55 -24.33
N GLY A 97 29.00 -16.11 -23.54
CA GLY A 97 29.15 -17.37 -22.82
C GLY A 97 28.37 -17.33 -21.49
N GLU A 98 28.46 -18.38 -20.69
CA GLU A 98 27.91 -18.39 -19.34
C GLU A 98 28.90 -17.79 -18.34
N ALA A 99 28.37 -17.20 -17.26
CA ALA A 99 29.20 -16.68 -16.17
C ALA A 99 29.70 -17.82 -15.28
N GLU A 100 30.94 -17.73 -14.84
CA GLU A 100 31.57 -18.69 -13.92
C GLU A 100 31.82 -18.05 -12.55
N GLN A 101 31.44 -18.74 -11.48
CA GLN A 101 31.68 -18.26 -10.13
C GLN A 101 33.17 -18.28 -9.79
N ALA A 102 33.67 -17.18 -9.21
CA ALA A 102 35.08 -16.99 -8.89
C ALA A 102 35.40 -17.12 -7.40
N THR A 103 34.43 -16.87 -6.52
CA THR A 103 34.63 -16.90 -5.07
C THR A 103 33.55 -17.72 -4.37
N GLN A 104 33.88 -18.23 -3.18
CA GLN A 104 32.93 -18.90 -2.28
C GLN A 104 33.16 -18.44 -0.83
N LEU A 105 33.11 -17.12 -0.62
CA LEU A 105 33.31 -16.54 0.70
C LEU A 105 32.05 -16.68 1.56
N PRO A 106 32.17 -17.07 2.84
CA PRO A 106 30.98 -17.40 3.62
C PRO A 106 30.03 -16.24 3.90
N LEU A 107 30.53 -15.00 3.89
CA LEU A 107 29.76 -13.77 4.07
C LEU A 107 29.68 -12.93 2.79
N GLY A 108 30.14 -13.49 1.66
CA GLY A 108 30.17 -12.81 0.37
C GLY A 108 31.47 -12.06 0.07
N ALA A 109 31.60 -11.62 -1.18
CA ALA A 109 32.68 -10.80 -1.71
C ALA A 109 32.18 -9.36 -1.98
N GLY A 110 33.12 -8.43 -2.13
CA GLY A 110 32.86 -7.03 -2.48
C GLY A 110 33.13 -6.71 -3.95
N ALA A 111 32.90 -5.45 -4.34
CA ALA A 111 33.06 -5.00 -5.72
C ALA A 111 34.49 -5.28 -6.24
N PRO A 112 34.63 -5.83 -7.47
CA PRO A 112 35.94 -6.22 -8.01
C PRO A 112 36.75 -5.03 -8.51
N VAL A 113 38.02 -4.97 -8.13
CA VAL A 113 39.02 -4.03 -8.65
C VAL A 113 40.21 -4.79 -9.23
N TRP A 114 40.33 -4.80 -10.56
CA TRP A 114 41.41 -5.51 -11.27
C TRP A 114 42.77 -4.88 -11.00
N SER A 115 43.80 -5.72 -10.84
CA SER A 115 45.19 -5.27 -10.94
C SER A 115 45.50 -4.83 -12.38
N PRO A 116 46.46 -3.91 -12.61
CA PRO A 116 46.76 -3.39 -13.94
C PRO A 116 47.18 -4.47 -14.96
N ASP A 117 47.80 -5.55 -14.49
CA ASP A 117 48.21 -6.70 -15.31
C ASP A 117 47.10 -7.75 -15.53
N GLY A 118 45.95 -7.59 -14.87
CA GLY A 118 44.81 -8.51 -14.93
C GLY A 118 45.02 -9.84 -14.19
N SER A 119 46.13 -10.03 -13.47
CA SER A 119 46.41 -11.30 -12.79
C SER A 119 45.68 -11.45 -11.45
N LYS A 120 45.22 -10.34 -10.85
CA LYS A 120 44.62 -10.28 -9.52
C LYS A 120 43.38 -9.38 -9.47
N ILE A 121 42.53 -9.61 -8.48
CA ILE A 121 41.40 -8.75 -8.13
C ILE A 121 41.43 -8.44 -6.64
N ALA A 122 41.39 -7.15 -6.30
CA ALA A 122 41.20 -6.70 -4.93
C ALA A 122 39.73 -6.36 -4.70
N PHE A 123 39.23 -6.65 -3.51
CA PHE A 123 37.87 -6.28 -3.08
C PHE A 123 37.80 -6.23 -1.55
N ALA A 124 36.91 -5.41 -1.02
CA ALA A 124 36.66 -5.33 0.42
C ALA A 124 35.39 -6.11 0.80
N ALA A 125 35.50 -7.07 1.71
CA ALA A 125 34.44 -8.01 2.07
C ALA A 125 34.23 -8.09 3.60
N PRO A 126 33.02 -8.45 4.07
CA PRO A 126 32.76 -8.67 5.49
C PRO A 126 33.49 -9.91 6.01
N VAL A 127 34.11 -9.75 7.18
CA VAL A 127 34.81 -10.76 7.96
C VAL A 127 34.24 -10.74 9.36
N ASP A 128 33.99 -11.91 9.93
CA ASP A 128 33.56 -12.01 11.32
C ASP A 128 34.74 -12.36 12.22
N LEU A 129 35.12 -11.41 13.07
CA LEU A 129 36.31 -11.58 13.93
C LEU A 129 36.15 -12.69 14.98
N ALA A 130 34.91 -13.11 15.28
CA ALA A 130 34.63 -14.18 16.22
C ALA A 130 34.43 -15.56 15.55
N ALA A 131 34.48 -15.64 14.22
CA ALA A 131 34.37 -16.92 13.52
C ALA A 131 35.62 -17.77 13.73
N ALA A 132 35.43 -19.07 14.02
CA ALA A 132 36.53 -20.03 14.02
C ALA A 132 36.90 -20.46 12.60
N ASP A 133 38.17 -20.85 12.39
CA ASP A 133 38.61 -21.41 11.12
C ASP A 133 37.77 -22.64 10.75
N GLY A 134 37.21 -22.65 9.54
CA GLY A 134 36.37 -23.74 9.05
C GLY A 134 34.99 -23.83 9.72
N GLU A 135 34.50 -22.76 10.36
CA GLU A 135 33.17 -22.71 10.99
C GLU A 135 32.06 -23.16 10.01
N ASP A 136 31.28 -24.17 10.43
CA ASP A 136 30.12 -24.63 9.69
C ASP A 136 28.89 -23.70 9.85
N ALA A 137 27.87 -23.91 9.02
CA ALA A 137 26.66 -23.10 9.04
C ALA A 137 25.90 -23.16 10.38
N THR A 138 26.00 -24.26 11.13
CA THR A 138 25.31 -24.43 12.42
C THR A 138 25.97 -23.60 13.51
N ALA A 139 27.30 -23.65 13.60
CA ALA A 139 28.08 -22.83 14.51
C ALA A 139 27.86 -21.34 14.21
N ARG A 140 27.87 -20.96 12.93
CA ARG A 140 27.54 -19.59 12.51
C ARG A 140 26.14 -19.17 12.94
N ALA A 141 25.13 -20.01 12.70
CA ALA A 141 23.75 -19.71 13.08
C ALA A 141 23.59 -19.58 14.60
N ARG A 142 24.28 -20.40 15.40
CA ARG A 142 24.30 -20.26 16.88
C ARG A 142 24.91 -18.93 17.29
N ARG A 143 26.01 -18.53 16.66
CA ARG A 143 26.70 -17.28 16.95
C ARG A 143 25.89 -16.05 16.53
N ALA A 144 25.20 -16.12 15.39
CA ALA A 144 24.25 -15.10 14.94
C ALA A 144 23.09 -14.88 15.94
N ASN A 145 22.77 -15.87 16.77
CA ASN A 145 21.73 -15.79 17.80
C ASN A 145 22.27 -15.58 19.23
N ALA A 146 23.59 -15.42 19.40
CA ALA A 146 24.17 -15.17 20.72
C ALA A 146 23.78 -13.77 21.26
N PRO A 147 24.04 -13.44 22.53
CA PRO A 147 24.02 -12.05 22.99
C PRO A 147 25.00 -11.18 22.18
N VAL A 148 24.65 -9.92 21.98
CA VAL A 148 25.55 -8.92 21.38
C VAL A 148 26.36 -8.27 22.49
N VAL A 149 27.68 -8.35 22.38
CA VAL A 149 28.65 -7.68 23.26
C VAL A 149 29.30 -6.59 22.42
N ALA A 150 29.27 -5.35 22.90
CA ALA A 150 29.77 -4.19 22.18
C ALA A 150 30.56 -3.30 23.14
N ASP A 151 31.82 -3.03 22.77
CA ASP A 151 32.73 -2.12 23.48
C ASP A 151 32.93 -0.79 22.71
N ARG A 152 32.28 -0.64 21.55
CA ARG A 152 32.35 0.51 20.62
C ARG A 152 30.96 0.94 20.17
N LEU A 153 30.80 2.17 19.70
CA LEU A 153 29.52 2.74 19.23
C LEU A 153 29.09 2.26 17.84
N ASP A 154 30.02 1.72 17.04
CA ASP A 154 29.78 1.16 15.69
C ASP A 154 29.21 -0.27 15.70
N PHE A 155 28.51 -0.65 16.78
CA PHE A 155 27.92 -1.99 16.97
C PHE A 155 26.69 -2.26 16.11
N LYS A 156 26.16 -1.22 15.43
CA LYS A 156 25.02 -1.28 14.53
C LYS A 156 25.17 -0.29 13.39
N ALA A 157 24.52 -0.58 12.27
CA ALA A 157 24.47 0.29 11.11
C ALA A 157 23.13 0.11 10.39
N ASP A 158 22.53 1.20 9.93
CA ASP A 158 21.28 1.12 9.18
C ASP A 158 21.40 0.27 7.91
N GLY A 159 20.37 -0.53 7.62
CA GLY A 159 20.37 -1.53 6.56
C GLY A 159 21.12 -2.84 6.89
N MET A 160 21.99 -2.85 7.90
CA MET A 160 22.67 -4.06 8.40
C MET A 160 22.15 -4.54 9.76
N GLY A 161 21.52 -3.66 10.54
CA GLY A 161 21.10 -3.95 11.90
C GLY A 161 22.29 -4.03 12.85
N LEU A 162 22.30 -5.04 13.74
CA LEU A 162 23.39 -5.25 14.70
C LEU A 162 24.59 -5.90 13.98
N VAL A 163 25.70 -5.15 13.87
CA VAL A 163 26.92 -5.56 13.14
C VAL A 163 27.80 -6.50 13.96
N ARG A 164 27.75 -6.40 15.30
CA ARG A 164 28.48 -7.30 16.23
C ARG A 164 29.99 -7.26 15.96
N THR A 165 30.58 -8.41 15.66
CA THR A 165 32.01 -8.63 15.36
C THR A 165 32.32 -8.59 13.86
N LEU A 166 31.36 -8.19 13.02
CA LEU A 166 31.60 -8.05 11.58
C LEU A 166 32.43 -6.79 11.30
N ARG A 167 33.51 -6.96 10.53
CA ARG A 167 34.36 -5.89 10.01
C ARG A 167 34.59 -6.06 8.52
N ARG A 168 34.81 -4.98 7.80
CA ARG A 168 35.13 -5.01 6.38
C ARG A 168 36.65 -4.99 6.17
N HIS A 169 37.17 -5.94 5.39
CA HIS A 169 38.60 -6.09 5.11
C HIS A 169 38.90 -6.40 3.64
N VAL A 170 40.09 -6.02 3.20
CA VAL A 170 40.56 -6.22 1.83
C VAL A 170 41.03 -7.66 1.64
N HIS A 171 40.60 -8.24 0.53
CA HIS A 171 41.01 -9.54 0.03
C HIS A 171 41.58 -9.38 -1.38
N VAL A 172 42.50 -10.26 -1.74
CA VAL A 172 43.08 -10.35 -3.08
C VAL A 172 42.85 -11.77 -3.61
N LEU A 173 42.12 -11.87 -4.72
CA LEU A 173 41.92 -13.07 -5.51
C LEU A 173 43.01 -13.16 -6.58
N ASP A 174 43.70 -14.28 -6.65
CA ASP A 174 44.51 -14.64 -7.82
C ASP A 174 43.61 -15.26 -8.91
N VAL A 175 43.59 -14.64 -10.09
CA VAL A 175 42.65 -15.01 -11.16
C VAL A 175 42.99 -16.38 -11.76
N GLY A 176 44.28 -16.74 -11.77
CA GLY A 176 44.77 -17.99 -12.33
C GLY A 176 44.53 -19.18 -11.40
N THR A 177 44.91 -19.05 -10.13
CA THR A 177 44.80 -20.15 -9.15
C THR A 177 43.46 -20.21 -8.44
N ARG A 178 42.68 -19.12 -8.46
CA ARG A 178 41.45 -18.91 -7.66
C ARG A 178 41.68 -18.88 -6.15
N GLU A 179 42.93 -18.72 -5.71
CA GLU A 179 43.26 -18.54 -4.30
C GLU A 179 42.89 -17.12 -3.83
N ILE A 180 42.29 -17.02 -2.65
CA ILE A 180 41.91 -15.75 -2.03
C ILE A 180 42.73 -15.55 -0.77
N ARG A 181 43.39 -14.40 -0.65
CA ARG A 181 44.14 -14.01 0.55
C ARG A 181 43.52 -12.76 1.16
N GLN A 182 43.13 -12.82 2.43
CA GLN A 182 42.84 -11.63 3.22
C GLN A 182 44.16 -10.89 3.49
N VAL A 183 44.22 -9.59 3.17
CA VAL A 183 45.46 -8.79 3.27
C VAL A 183 45.41 -7.69 4.33
N THR A 184 44.25 -7.48 4.95
CA THR A 184 44.08 -6.61 6.13
C THR A 184 43.30 -7.35 7.21
N SER A 185 43.57 -7.08 8.48
CA SER A 185 42.86 -7.70 9.61
C SER A 185 42.79 -6.75 10.81
N GLY A 186 41.97 -7.10 11.80
CA GLY A 186 41.85 -6.40 13.08
C GLY A 186 40.46 -5.83 13.33
N ASP A 187 40.28 -5.18 14.48
CA ASP A 187 39.00 -4.61 14.89
C ASP A 187 38.77 -3.19 14.34
N TRP A 188 38.62 -3.10 13.02
CA TRP A 188 38.38 -1.84 12.31
C TRP A 188 37.84 -2.10 10.90
N ASN A 189 37.21 -1.09 10.30
CA ASN A 189 36.65 -1.19 8.95
C ASN A 189 37.58 -0.55 7.91
N VAL A 190 37.71 -1.24 6.78
CA VAL A 190 38.43 -0.78 5.58
C VAL A 190 37.44 -0.46 4.46
N GLY A 191 37.71 0.63 3.73
CA GLY A 191 36.98 1.06 2.56
C GLY A 191 37.33 0.30 1.27
N ASP A 192 36.86 0.80 0.14
CA ASP A 192 37.15 0.21 -1.17
C ASP A 192 38.63 0.37 -1.55
N PRO A 193 39.28 -0.71 -2.05
CA PRO A 193 40.69 -0.67 -2.42
C PRO A 193 40.91 -0.12 -3.84
N ALA A 194 42.09 0.47 -4.08
CA ALA A 194 42.56 0.89 -5.39
C ALA A 194 43.99 0.40 -5.63
N TRP A 195 44.26 -0.17 -6.81
CA TRP A 195 45.60 -0.60 -7.21
C TRP A 195 46.48 0.57 -7.62
N SER A 196 47.73 0.53 -7.18
CA SER A 196 48.79 1.34 -7.75
C SER A 196 49.01 0.99 -9.23
N PRO A 197 49.46 1.94 -10.07
CA PRO A 197 49.65 1.72 -11.51
C PRO A 197 50.62 0.57 -11.85
N ASP A 198 51.55 0.25 -10.96
CA ASP A 198 52.51 -0.86 -11.12
C ASP A 198 51.98 -2.20 -10.60
N GLY A 199 50.82 -2.23 -9.94
CA GLY A 199 50.20 -3.44 -9.40
C GLY A 199 50.86 -4.02 -8.15
N THR A 200 51.78 -3.29 -7.49
CA THR A 200 52.51 -3.79 -6.32
C THR A 200 51.91 -3.36 -4.98
N ARG A 201 51.17 -2.25 -4.96
CA ARG A 201 50.57 -1.64 -3.77
C ARG A 201 49.06 -1.47 -3.91
N LEU A 202 48.35 -1.50 -2.78
CA LEU A 202 46.94 -1.14 -2.64
C LEU A 202 46.79 0.12 -1.80
N ALA A 203 45.86 1.00 -2.14
CA ALA A 203 45.41 2.10 -1.29
C ALA A 203 43.95 1.89 -0.89
N PHE A 204 43.56 2.31 0.32
CA PHE A 204 42.17 2.27 0.79
C PHE A 204 41.96 3.28 1.93
N PRO A 205 40.75 3.84 2.12
CA PRO A 205 40.44 4.58 3.33
C PRO A 205 40.15 3.62 4.49
N GLY A 206 40.36 4.06 5.73
CA GLY A 206 39.98 3.26 6.90
C GLY A 206 40.13 4.00 8.22
N ALA A 207 39.60 3.40 9.27
CA ALA A 207 39.51 3.99 10.60
C ALA A 207 40.11 3.02 11.65
N ARG A 208 41.44 2.94 11.70
CA ARG A 208 42.17 1.93 12.49
C ARG A 208 42.29 2.27 13.99
N GLU A 209 42.11 3.53 14.36
CA GLU A 209 42.29 3.98 15.73
C GLU A 209 41.25 3.36 16.69
N PRO A 210 41.63 3.07 17.96
CA PRO A 210 40.72 2.47 18.93
C PRO A 210 39.43 3.26 19.14
N ASP A 211 39.53 4.60 19.21
CA ASP A 211 38.40 5.51 19.45
C ASP A 211 37.88 6.14 18.14
N ALA A 212 38.03 5.47 17.00
CA ALA A 212 37.59 6.02 15.72
C ALA A 212 36.07 6.20 15.62
N ASP A 213 35.31 5.39 16.36
CA ASP A 213 33.85 5.51 16.56
C ASP A 213 33.44 6.78 17.33
N LEU A 214 34.35 7.37 18.10
CA LEU A 214 34.13 8.65 18.80
C LEU A 214 34.65 9.85 18.02
N THR A 215 35.75 9.67 17.29
CA THR A 215 36.49 10.78 16.67
C THR A 215 36.15 11.04 15.21
N LEU A 216 35.51 10.09 14.50
CA LEU A 216 35.30 10.09 13.04
C LEU A 216 36.58 10.06 12.20
N ARG A 217 37.76 9.97 12.81
CA ARG A 217 39.02 10.02 12.06
C ARG A 217 39.13 8.82 11.14
N SER A 218 39.42 9.10 9.89
CA SER A 218 39.76 8.10 8.89
C SER A 218 40.91 8.61 8.02
N ALA A 219 41.81 7.71 7.68
CA ALA A 219 43.00 8.02 6.89
C ALA A 219 43.02 7.21 5.60
N ALA A 220 43.77 7.70 4.61
CA ALA A 220 44.16 6.89 3.48
C ALA A 220 45.38 6.04 3.86
N TYR A 221 45.28 4.73 3.65
CA TYR A 221 46.36 3.78 3.91
C TYR A 221 46.91 3.23 2.60
N VAL A 222 48.21 2.91 2.59
CA VAL A 222 48.89 2.16 1.53
C VAL A 222 49.43 0.86 2.10
N LEU A 223 49.22 -0.23 1.38
CA LEU A 223 49.70 -1.57 1.69
C LEU A 223 50.57 -2.10 0.54
N ASP A 224 51.82 -2.45 0.84
CA ASP A 224 52.73 -3.08 -0.11
C ASP A 224 52.52 -4.60 -0.14
N LEU A 225 52.21 -5.15 -1.31
CA LEU A 225 51.96 -6.58 -1.49
C LEU A 225 53.21 -7.36 -1.94
N SER A 226 54.33 -6.69 -2.22
CA SER A 226 55.61 -7.34 -2.50
C SER A 226 56.27 -7.90 -1.24
N GLU A 227 55.93 -7.33 -0.09
CA GLU A 227 56.37 -7.78 1.22
C GLU A 227 55.37 -8.76 1.85
N CYS A 228 55.88 -9.91 2.30
CA CYS A 228 55.05 -10.87 3.02
C CYS A 228 54.67 -10.31 4.39
N ALA A 229 53.37 -10.20 4.67
CA ALA A 229 52.81 -9.67 5.92
C ALA A 229 53.14 -8.19 6.22
N ALA A 230 53.24 -7.34 5.18
CA ALA A 230 53.30 -5.89 5.37
C ALA A 230 52.07 -5.35 6.12
N GLU A 231 52.29 -4.34 6.95
CA GLU A 231 51.26 -3.61 7.67
C GLU A 231 50.85 -2.35 6.89
N PRO A 232 49.54 -2.03 6.81
CA PRO A 232 49.08 -0.80 6.16
C PRO A 232 49.71 0.44 6.79
N GLN A 233 50.29 1.32 5.98
CA GLN A 233 50.87 2.59 6.40
C GLN A 233 49.91 3.74 6.11
N SER A 234 49.63 4.60 7.08
CA SER A 234 48.81 5.80 6.84
C SER A 234 49.58 6.81 5.99
N THR A 235 48.82 7.63 5.26
CA THR A 235 49.33 8.73 4.44
C THR A 235 48.61 10.02 4.82
N GLY A 236 49.27 11.16 4.62
CA GLY A 236 48.76 12.47 5.05
C GLY A 236 48.80 12.65 6.58
N SER A 237 47.99 13.58 7.11
CA SER A 237 47.98 13.91 8.55
C SER A 237 47.32 12.85 9.43
N GLY A 238 46.35 12.10 8.91
CA GLY A 238 45.52 11.18 9.69
C GLY A 238 44.50 11.85 10.62
N ASP A 239 44.46 13.18 10.67
CA ASP A 239 43.57 13.95 11.56
C ASP A 239 42.16 14.17 11.00
N GLY A 240 41.98 13.89 9.71
CA GLY A 240 40.78 14.21 8.96
C GLY A 240 39.86 13.04 8.65
N THR A 241 39.19 13.13 7.52
CA THR A 241 38.27 12.12 7.00
C THR A 241 38.64 11.75 5.57
N ALA A 242 38.70 10.46 5.26
CA ALA A 242 38.96 9.94 3.92
C ALA A 242 37.78 9.05 3.48
N ALA A 243 37.05 9.47 2.44
CA ALA A 243 35.87 8.76 1.95
C ALA A 243 36.21 7.80 0.80
N THR A 244 36.91 8.28 -0.23
CA THR A 244 37.36 7.47 -1.38
C THR A 244 38.81 7.74 -1.68
N VAL A 245 39.55 6.73 -2.18
CA VAL A 245 40.94 6.89 -2.61
C VAL A 245 41.16 6.30 -3.99
N THR A 246 42.02 6.93 -4.78
CA THR A 246 42.56 6.36 -6.01
C THR A 246 43.98 6.87 -6.25
N TRP A 247 44.67 6.34 -7.24
CA TRP A 247 46.05 6.69 -7.54
C TRP A 247 46.14 7.75 -8.64
N THR A 248 47.17 8.58 -8.56
CA THR A 248 47.65 9.34 -9.72
C THR A 248 48.23 8.38 -10.77
N PRO A 249 48.17 8.74 -12.08
CA PRO A 249 48.68 7.87 -13.15
C PRO A 249 50.17 7.48 -13.01
N ASP A 250 50.98 8.31 -12.37
CA ASP A 250 52.42 8.05 -12.17
C ASP A 250 52.73 7.27 -10.87
N GLY A 251 51.72 7.01 -10.04
CA GLY A 251 51.84 6.26 -8.79
C GLY A 251 52.59 6.98 -7.66
N ARG A 252 52.82 8.29 -7.78
CA ARG A 252 53.57 9.07 -6.77
C ARG A 252 52.70 9.70 -5.69
N ALA A 253 51.41 9.85 -5.95
CA ALA A 253 50.45 10.44 -5.02
C ALA A 253 49.09 9.73 -5.08
N LEU A 254 48.30 9.92 -4.03
CA LEU A 254 46.90 9.51 -3.96
C LEU A 254 45.97 10.70 -4.24
N LEU A 255 44.84 10.42 -4.87
CA LEU A 255 43.69 11.30 -4.95
C LEU A 255 42.68 10.85 -3.89
N VAL A 256 42.43 11.69 -2.90
CA VAL A 256 41.57 11.39 -1.75
C VAL A 256 40.39 12.36 -1.75
N VAL A 257 39.17 11.83 -1.74
CA VAL A 257 37.97 12.65 -1.44
C VAL A 257 37.79 12.64 0.07
N GLY A 258 37.87 13.81 0.70
CA GLY A 258 37.95 13.91 2.15
C GLY A 258 38.16 15.32 2.65
N ARG A 259 38.56 15.43 3.92
CA ARG A 259 38.88 16.70 4.60
C ARG A 259 40.07 16.54 5.52
N GLY A 260 40.73 17.65 5.84
CA GLY A 260 41.84 17.70 6.80
C GLY A 260 41.42 17.61 8.27
N ASP A 261 40.12 17.71 8.56
CA ASP A 261 39.52 17.62 9.90
C ASP A 261 38.23 16.76 9.90
N THR A 262 37.53 16.78 11.04
CA THR A 262 36.30 16.01 11.29
C THR A 262 35.08 16.90 11.56
N GLU A 263 35.18 18.22 11.34
CA GLU A 263 34.07 19.17 11.53
C GLU A 263 33.15 19.19 10.32
N ILE A 264 31.93 19.73 10.39
CA ILE A 264 31.06 19.84 9.20
C ILE A 264 31.58 20.93 8.24
N GLY A 265 31.58 20.64 6.94
CA GLY A 265 32.18 21.48 5.92
C GLY A 265 32.31 20.74 4.58
N HIS A 266 32.78 21.44 3.55
CA HIS A 266 32.89 20.87 2.21
C HIS A 266 33.92 19.73 2.14
N THR A 267 33.50 18.59 1.62
CA THR A 267 34.39 17.53 1.19
C THR A 267 35.19 18.01 -0.02
N ARG A 268 36.51 17.78 0.01
CA ARG A 268 37.49 18.27 -0.96
C ARG A 268 38.10 17.11 -1.76
N LEU A 269 38.68 17.43 -2.91
CA LEU A 269 39.56 16.53 -3.66
C LEU A 269 41.02 16.87 -3.34
N LEU A 270 41.64 16.01 -2.54
CA LEU A 270 42.99 16.18 -2.03
C LEU A 270 43.98 15.33 -2.84
N LEU A 271 45.12 15.93 -3.20
CA LEU A 271 46.28 15.23 -3.73
C LEU A 271 47.28 15.01 -2.57
N VAL A 272 47.51 13.75 -2.21
CA VAL A 272 48.36 13.35 -1.08
C VAL A 272 49.65 12.70 -1.60
N PRO A 273 50.80 13.40 -1.59
CA PRO A 273 52.08 12.84 -2.02
C PRO A 273 52.54 11.68 -1.12
N LEU A 274 53.11 10.63 -1.72
CA LEU A 274 53.63 9.46 -0.98
C LEU A 274 55.07 9.62 -0.50
N ASP A 275 55.77 10.66 -0.95
CA ASP A 275 57.11 11.03 -0.49
C ASP A 275 57.10 11.85 0.82
N GLY A 276 55.91 12.07 1.40
CA GLY A 276 55.70 12.86 2.60
C GLY A 276 55.61 14.37 2.34
N GLY A 277 55.49 14.80 1.09
CA GLY A 277 55.19 16.19 0.75
C GLY A 277 53.81 16.66 1.25
N ASP A 278 53.60 17.98 1.23
CA ASP A 278 52.35 18.60 1.68
C ASP A 278 51.16 18.17 0.82
N THR A 279 50.01 17.95 1.47
CA THR A 279 48.75 17.67 0.78
C THR A 279 48.23 18.93 0.05
N ILE A 280 47.78 18.77 -1.19
CA ILE A 280 47.27 19.87 -2.03
C ILE A 280 45.76 19.68 -2.22
N ASP A 281 44.96 20.69 -1.88
CA ASP A 281 43.52 20.72 -2.20
C ASP A 281 43.31 21.21 -3.64
N LEU A 282 42.98 20.28 -4.55
CA LEU A 282 42.73 20.57 -5.97
C LEU A 282 41.42 21.36 -6.18
N THR A 283 40.60 21.45 -5.14
CA THR A 283 39.28 22.09 -5.16
C THR A 283 39.19 23.32 -4.27
N ALA A 284 40.33 23.84 -3.79
CA ALA A 284 40.38 25.01 -2.91
C ALA A 284 39.70 26.25 -3.52
N ALA A 285 39.70 26.37 -4.85
CA ALA A 285 39.07 27.47 -5.58
C ALA A 285 37.54 27.32 -5.71
N LEU A 286 36.96 26.16 -5.35
CA LEU A 286 35.52 25.92 -5.40
C LEU A 286 34.92 26.07 -4.00
N ASP A 287 33.90 26.90 -3.89
CA ASP A 287 33.01 26.92 -2.71
C ASP A 287 31.88 25.91 -2.90
N ARG A 288 32.23 24.65 -3.19
CA ARG A 288 31.28 23.57 -3.44
C ARG A 288 31.80 22.22 -2.92
N ASN A 289 30.86 21.35 -2.57
CA ASN A 289 31.14 20.01 -2.05
C ASN A 289 31.47 19.03 -3.19
N VAL A 290 32.54 18.25 -3.04
CA VAL A 290 32.88 17.13 -3.94
C VAL A 290 31.97 15.94 -3.63
N MET A 291 31.36 15.36 -4.66
CA MET A 291 30.36 14.30 -4.54
C MET A 291 30.91 12.95 -5.00
N PRO A 292 31.44 12.10 -4.09
CA PRO A 292 31.99 10.80 -4.46
C PRO A 292 30.93 9.75 -4.85
N GLY A 293 29.64 10.06 -4.71
CA GLY A 293 28.53 9.15 -4.97
C GLY A 293 28.18 8.26 -3.77
N GLY A 294 26.90 7.89 -3.67
CA GLY A 294 26.35 7.00 -2.65
C GLY A 294 24.83 6.92 -2.72
N PRO A 295 24.19 6.02 -1.95
CA PRO A 295 22.73 5.92 -1.89
C PRO A 295 22.09 7.26 -1.51
N GLY A 296 21.22 7.81 -2.37
CA GLY A 296 20.58 9.11 -2.17
C GLY A 296 21.49 10.35 -2.37
N TYR A 297 22.77 10.15 -2.70
CA TYR A 297 23.75 11.21 -2.95
C TYR A 297 24.43 10.97 -4.31
N PRO A 298 23.81 11.41 -5.42
CA PRO A 298 24.35 11.21 -6.77
C PRO A 298 25.76 11.81 -6.93
N GLY A 299 26.63 11.09 -7.62
CA GLY A 299 28.02 11.48 -7.85
C GLY A 299 28.88 10.28 -8.20
N ALA A 300 30.20 10.45 -8.21
CA ALA A 300 31.11 9.37 -8.53
C ALA A 300 32.51 9.61 -7.96
N ALA A 301 33.22 8.51 -7.66
CA ALA A 301 34.60 8.56 -7.25
C ALA A 301 35.46 9.25 -8.35
N PRO A 302 36.43 10.10 -7.99
CA PRO A 302 37.26 10.80 -8.98
C PRO A 302 38.00 9.84 -9.90
N ARG A 303 38.09 10.19 -11.19
CA ARG A 303 38.76 9.39 -12.21
C ARG A 303 39.89 10.20 -12.86
N PRO A 304 41.15 9.75 -12.77
CA PRO A 304 42.21 10.34 -13.56
C PRO A 304 42.00 10.05 -15.05
N THR A 305 42.40 11.01 -15.88
CA THR A 305 42.40 10.91 -17.35
C THR A 305 43.82 10.65 -17.83
N ALA A 306 43.96 10.13 -19.06
CA ALA A 306 45.27 9.77 -19.62
C ALA A 306 46.23 10.96 -19.76
N ASP A 307 45.72 12.20 -19.84
CA ASP A 307 46.51 13.41 -19.98
C ASP A 307 46.87 14.10 -18.64
N GLY A 308 46.68 13.41 -17.51
CA GLY A 308 47.11 13.90 -16.20
C GLY A 308 46.15 14.92 -15.55
N ARG A 309 44.88 14.92 -15.96
CA ARG A 309 43.79 15.66 -15.29
C ARG A 309 42.86 14.71 -14.54
N VAL A 310 41.99 15.25 -13.70
CA VAL A 310 41.06 14.48 -12.86
C VAL A 310 39.62 14.93 -13.11
N LEU A 311 38.76 13.99 -13.46
CA LEU A 311 37.31 14.16 -13.51
C LEU A 311 36.70 13.83 -12.14
N PHE A 312 35.78 14.67 -11.67
CA PHE A 312 35.12 14.51 -10.39
C PHE A 312 33.75 15.19 -10.39
N CYS A 313 32.88 14.81 -9.45
CA CYS A 313 31.54 15.37 -9.34
C CYS A 313 31.46 16.43 -8.24
N VAL A 314 30.63 17.44 -8.45
CA VAL A 314 30.43 18.57 -7.53
C VAL A 314 28.94 18.83 -7.36
N ARG A 315 28.49 19.16 -6.13
CA ARG A 315 27.11 19.59 -5.88
C ARG A 315 26.93 21.06 -6.20
N GLU A 316 25.90 21.41 -6.98
CA GLU A 316 25.54 22.78 -7.29
C GLU A 316 24.01 22.93 -7.39
N ARG A 317 23.42 23.79 -6.53
CA ARG A 317 21.96 24.01 -6.45
C ARG A 317 21.14 22.72 -6.43
N GLY A 318 21.57 21.76 -5.61
CA GLY A 318 20.94 20.43 -5.49
C GLY A 318 21.22 19.45 -6.62
N CYS A 319 21.79 19.88 -7.75
CA CYS A 319 22.19 19.00 -8.84
C CYS A 319 23.65 18.54 -8.68
N THR A 320 24.01 17.37 -9.21
CA THR A 320 25.41 16.92 -9.26
C THR A 320 25.97 17.10 -10.66
N HIS A 321 27.08 17.84 -10.80
CA HIS A 321 27.70 18.19 -12.07
C HIS A 321 29.10 17.59 -12.20
N LEU A 322 29.55 17.37 -13.44
CA LEU A 322 30.89 16.84 -13.75
C LEU A 322 31.87 17.98 -13.97
N TYR A 323 33.00 17.95 -13.26
CA TYR A 323 34.08 18.92 -13.32
C TYR A 323 35.41 18.25 -13.69
N LEU A 324 36.36 19.07 -14.15
CA LEU A 324 37.72 18.66 -14.50
C LEU A 324 38.74 19.60 -13.87
N VAL A 325 39.81 19.06 -13.30
CA VAL A 325 40.94 19.83 -12.73
C VAL A 325 42.30 19.20 -13.09
N GLY A 326 43.35 20.02 -13.19
CA GLY A 326 44.72 19.55 -13.36
C GLY A 326 45.35 19.10 -12.03
N LEU A 327 46.31 18.16 -12.09
CA LEU A 327 47.05 17.71 -10.91
C LEU A 327 48.00 18.77 -10.34
N ASP A 328 48.28 19.83 -11.10
CA ASP A 328 49.08 20.99 -10.70
C ASP A 328 48.31 22.02 -9.86
N GLY A 329 47.02 21.80 -9.61
CA GLY A 329 46.20 22.67 -8.74
C GLY A 329 45.62 23.91 -9.44
N GLY A 330 45.37 23.84 -10.75
CA GLY A 330 44.66 24.88 -11.50
C GLY A 330 43.17 25.04 -11.12
N ALA A 331 42.49 26.05 -11.66
CA ALA A 331 41.07 26.26 -11.41
C ALA A 331 40.21 25.13 -12.01
N PRO A 332 39.37 24.44 -11.21
CA PRO A 332 38.45 23.45 -11.76
C PRO A 332 37.46 24.07 -12.76
N ARG A 333 37.16 23.35 -13.83
CA ARG A 333 36.18 23.77 -14.84
C ARG A 333 34.99 22.81 -14.93
N PRO A 334 33.78 23.29 -15.17
CA PRO A 334 32.65 22.42 -15.48
C PRO A 334 32.85 21.73 -16.83
N VAL A 335 32.35 20.50 -16.95
CA VAL A 335 32.29 19.69 -18.17
C VAL A 335 30.84 19.41 -18.54
N VAL A 336 30.05 18.91 -17.58
CA VAL A 336 28.62 18.67 -17.75
C VAL A 336 27.88 19.29 -16.57
N GLY A 337 26.94 20.18 -16.86
CA GLY A 337 26.09 20.83 -15.85
C GLY A 337 24.71 21.14 -16.42
N GLY A 338 24.04 22.13 -15.83
CA GLY A 338 22.72 22.60 -16.25
C GLY A 338 21.65 22.40 -15.19
N ALA A 339 20.60 23.22 -15.26
CA ALA A 339 19.49 23.16 -14.33
C ALA A 339 18.77 21.80 -14.43
N GLY A 340 18.67 21.09 -13.30
CA GLY A 340 17.99 19.80 -13.21
C GLY A 340 18.76 18.60 -13.79
N ASN A 341 19.99 18.79 -14.26
CA ASN A 341 20.87 17.70 -14.72
C ASN A 341 21.68 17.14 -13.56
N THR A 342 21.60 15.83 -13.33
CA THR A 342 22.30 15.16 -12.23
C THR A 342 23.13 13.99 -12.74
N VAL A 343 24.44 14.08 -12.54
CA VAL A 343 25.39 12.99 -12.78
C VAL A 343 25.32 12.00 -11.62
N GLY A 344 24.93 10.77 -11.93
CA GLY A 344 24.73 9.70 -10.95
C GLY A 344 25.91 8.75 -10.80
N ASP A 345 26.79 8.65 -11.80
CA ASP A 345 27.99 7.81 -11.80
C ASP A 345 28.94 8.19 -12.96
N LEU A 346 30.21 7.73 -12.92
CA LEU A 346 31.28 8.04 -13.88
C LEU A 346 32.21 6.84 -14.12
N ALA A 347 32.48 6.57 -15.40
CA ALA A 347 33.51 5.63 -15.84
C ALA A 347 34.39 6.24 -16.95
N VAL A 348 35.68 5.90 -16.94
CA VAL A 348 36.68 6.45 -17.88
C VAL A 348 37.60 5.32 -18.35
N ALA A 349 37.84 5.23 -19.66
CA ALA A 349 38.87 4.38 -20.26
C ALA A 349 39.48 5.09 -21.48
N GLY A 350 40.79 5.36 -21.44
CA GLY A 350 41.44 6.18 -22.47
C GLY A 350 40.78 7.56 -22.58
N ASP A 351 40.35 7.91 -23.79
CA ASP A 351 39.62 9.17 -24.07
C ASP A 351 38.09 9.02 -23.94
N THR A 352 37.59 7.82 -23.64
CA THR A 352 36.15 7.57 -23.52
C THR A 352 35.68 7.88 -22.10
N VAL A 353 34.80 8.86 -21.97
CA VAL A 353 34.17 9.26 -20.72
C VAL A 353 32.69 8.93 -20.79
N VAL A 354 32.21 8.17 -19.80
CA VAL A 354 30.82 7.73 -19.69
C VAL A 354 30.26 8.16 -18.35
N ILE A 355 29.05 8.72 -18.37
CA ILE A 355 28.31 9.08 -17.17
C ILE A 355 26.91 8.49 -17.18
N LEU A 356 26.37 8.24 -16.00
CA LEU A 356 24.93 8.12 -15.79
C LEU A 356 24.37 9.53 -15.64
N LEU A 357 23.47 9.95 -16.53
CA LEU A 357 22.87 11.29 -16.50
C LEU A 357 21.34 11.20 -16.37
N ALA A 358 20.81 11.74 -15.28
CA ALA A 358 19.38 11.98 -15.12
C ALA A 358 19.06 13.46 -15.39
N THR A 359 17.87 13.73 -15.93
CA THR A 359 17.43 15.07 -16.37
C THR A 359 16.01 15.35 -15.89
N PRO A 360 15.44 16.56 -16.09
CA PRO A 360 14.05 16.83 -15.72
C PRO A 360 13.01 15.93 -16.42
N SER A 361 13.38 15.31 -17.55
CA SER A 361 12.48 14.47 -18.36
C SER A 361 12.95 13.02 -18.49
N SER A 362 13.99 12.60 -17.77
CA SER A 362 14.50 11.22 -17.80
C SER A 362 15.04 10.81 -16.43
N PHE A 363 14.67 9.61 -15.99
CA PHE A 363 15.13 9.01 -14.74
C PHE A 363 16.59 8.55 -14.77
N GLY A 364 17.25 8.60 -15.94
CA GLY A 364 18.68 8.28 -16.09
C GLY A 364 18.99 7.55 -17.38
N GLU A 365 20.05 7.96 -18.08
CA GLU A 365 20.59 7.24 -19.24
C GLU A 365 22.12 7.12 -19.16
N ILE A 366 22.67 6.08 -19.78
CA ILE A 366 24.11 5.98 -20.03
C ILE A 366 24.45 6.93 -21.18
N THR A 367 25.39 7.83 -20.95
CA THR A 367 25.79 8.86 -21.92
C THR A 367 27.30 8.93 -22.06
N THR A 368 27.80 9.27 -23.25
CA THR A 368 29.21 9.60 -23.47
C THR A 368 29.42 11.11 -23.47
N VAL A 369 30.58 11.56 -22.98
CA VAL A 369 30.93 12.97 -22.84
C VAL A 369 32.16 13.33 -23.68
N GLY A 370 32.03 14.37 -24.51
CA GLY A 370 33.16 15.01 -25.19
C GLY A 370 33.86 16.00 -24.26
N LEU A 371 35.12 15.75 -23.88
CA LEU A 371 35.81 16.59 -22.88
C LEU A 371 36.18 18.00 -23.39
N ALA A 372 36.31 18.18 -24.70
CA ALA A 372 36.76 19.43 -25.32
C ALA A 372 35.64 20.48 -25.38
N ASP A 373 34.42 20.06 -25.65
CA ASP A 373 33.25 20.89 -25.92
C ASP A 373 32.07 20.61 -24.97
N GLY A 374 32.15 19.58 -24.14
CA GLY A 374 31.11 19.20 -23.18
C GLY A 374 29.91 18.52 -23.82
N THR A 375 30.01 18.03 -25.07
CA THR A 375 28.88 17.37 -25.73
C THR A 375 28.49 16.09 -25.02
N VAL A 376 27.20 15.93 -24.74
CA VAL A 376 26.64 14.73 -24.12
C VAL A 376 25.78 13.99 -25.15
N GLU A 377 26.06 12.72 -25.36
CA GLU A 377 25.28 11.85 -26.25
C GLU A 377 24.75 10.64 -25.49
N ALA A 378 23.42 10.49 -25.47
CA ALA A 378 22.78 9.31 -24.90
C ALA A 378 23.10 8.06 -25.73
N ARG A 379 23.43 6.97 -25.04
CA ARG A 379 23.70 5.65 -25.62
C ARG A 379 22.61 4.65 -25.31
N THR A 380 21.78 4.94 -24.31
CA THR A 380 20.60 4.16 -23.95
C THR A 380 19.35 5.02 -24.00
N HIS A 381 18.20 4.35 -24.07
CA HIS A 381 16.86 4.94 -24.09
C HIS A 381 15.92 4.11 -23.21
N HIS A 382 16.36 3.74 -22.00
CA HIS A 382 15.54 2.93 -21.08
C HIS A 382 14.28 3.65 -20.61
N GLY A 383 14.29 4.99 -20.63
CA GLY A 383 13.10 5.80 -20.39
C GLY A 383 11.97 5.58 -21.40
N GLU A 384 12.19 4.89 -22.53
CA GLU A 384 11.12 4.51 -23.46
C GLU A 384 10.06 3.59 -22.83
N SER A 385 10.36 2.89 -21.72
CA SER A 385 9.39 2.06 -21.01
C SER A 385 8.18 2.85 -20.49
N VAL A 386 8.34 4.17 -20.33
CA VAL A 386 7.29 5.11 -19.92
C VAL A 386 7.16 6.26 -20.92
N ALA A 387 7.40 6.00 -22.21
CA ALA A 387 7.36 7.03 -23.26
C ALA A 387 5.99 7.72 -23.43
N ASP A 388 4.89 7.08 -22.99
CA ASP A 388 3.55 7.65 -23.00
C ASP A 388 3.26 8.51 -21.76
N VAL A 389 4.17 8.58 -20.80
CA VAL A 389 4.04 9.35 -19.56
C VAL A 389 4.61 10.76 -19.73
N GLU A 390 3.77 11.76 -19.43
CA GLU A 390 4.19 13.16 -19.39
C GLU A 390 4.51 13.58 -17.95
N LEU A 391 5.75 14.05 -17.73
CA LEU A 391 6.22 14.55 -16.43
C LEU A 391 6.02 16.06 -16.31
N PHE A 392 5.53 16.52 -15.16
CA PHE A 392 5.57 17.92 -14.80
C PHE A 392 6.99 18.32 -14.41
N ALA A 393 7.52 19.35 -15.08
CA ALA A 393 8.83 19.88 -14.77
C ALA A 393 8.83 20.62 -13.42
N ARG A 394 9.98 20.61 -12.75
CA ARG A 394 10.27 21.40 -11.57
C ARG A 394 10.72 22.81 -12.02
N GLU A 395 9.97 23.85 -11.69
CA GLU A 395 10.29 25.25 -11.98
C GLU A 395 11.21 25.82 -10.90
N GLU A 396 12.34 26.41 -11.28
CA GLU A 396 13.29 27.03 -10.34
C GLU A 396 12.69 28.29 -9.67
N ARG A 397 12.88 28.43 -8.36
CA ARG A 397 12.39 29.57 -7.57
C ARG A 397 13.44 30.02 -6.55
N GLU A 398 13.51 31.32 -6.33
CA GLU A 398 14.29 31.93 -5.26
C GLU A 398 13.40 32.83 -4.41
N PHE A 399 13.63 32.81 -3.11
CA PHE A 399 12.87 33.56 -2.12
C PHE A 399 13.85 34.28 -1.20
N THR A 400 13.82 35.62 -1.18
CA THR A 400 14.55 36.40 -0.19
C THR A 400 13.70 36.51 1.06
N ILE A 401 14.20 35.95 2.17
CA ILE A 401 13.50 35.97 3.46
C ILE A 401 13.94 37.17 4.32
N SER A 402 13.27 37.35 5.44
CA SER A 402 13.33 38.55 6.29
C SER A 402 14.74 38.89 6.83
N ASP A 403 15.62 37.89 7.01
CA ASP A 403 17.01 38.09 7.43
C ASP A 403 17.99 38.38 6.25
N GLY A 404 17.47 38.45 5.03
CA GLY A 404 18.22 38.68 3.79
C GLY A 404 18.79 37.42 3.14
N THR A 405 18.59 36.23 3.73
CA THR A 405 18.97 34.96 3.12
C THR A 405 18.14 34.71 1.86
N VAL A 406 18.79 34.20 0.80
CA VAL A 406 18.11 33.76 -0.41
C VAL A 406 17.95 32.25 -0.34
N VAL A 407 16.72 31.79 -0.20
CA VAL A 407 16.36 30.38 -0.20
C VAL A 407 15.98 29.97 -1.61
N HIS A 408 16.69 28.99 -2.15
CA HIS A 408 16.42 28.43 -3.47
C HIS A 408 15.54 27.18 -3.33
N GLY A 409 14.71 26.90 -4.34
CA GLY A 409 13.92 25.68 -4.40
C GLY A 409 13.24 25.48 -5.74
N TRP A 410 12.37 24.49 -5.78
CA TRP A 410 11.64 24.09 -6.96
C TRP A 410 10.13 24.08 -6.70
N LEU A 411 9.36 24.51 -7.68
CA LEU A 411 7.90 24.45 -7.68
C LEU A 411 7.44 23.51 -8.80
N MET A 412 6.70 22.47 -8.47
CA MET A 412 6.06 21.58 -9.44
C MET A 412 4.55 21.75 -9.39
N ARG A 413 3.91 21.89 -10.55
CA ARG A 413 2.45 22.01 -10.69
C ARG A 413 2.04 21.72 -12.14
N ASP A 414 0.74 21.47 -12.34
CA ASP A 414 0.18 21.46 -13.69
C ASP A 414 0.19 22.89 -14.28
N PRO A 415 0.90 23.15 -15.39
CA PRO A 415 0.95 24.48 -16.01
C PRO A 415 -0.41 24.95 -16.55
N ALA A 416 -1.36 24.03 -16.79
CA ALA A 416 -2.72 24.38 -17.20
C ALA A 416 -3.56 24.99 -16.06
N ARG A 417 -3.11 24.84 -14.81
CA ARG A 417 -3.86 25.31 -13.64
C ARG A 417 -3.57 26.78 -13.34
N THR A 418 -4.64 27.57 -13.26
CA THR A 418 -4.58 28.99 -12.90
C THR A 418 -5.18 29.25 -11.53
N GLY A 419 -4.57 30.15 -10.75
CA GLY A 419 -5.05 30.56 -9.43
C GLY A 419 -4.58 29.67 -8.27
N PRO A 420 -5.05 29.95 -7.04
CA PRO A 420 -4.58 29.28 -5.83
C PRO A 420 -4.86 27.78 -5.87
N SER A 421 -3.84 26.99 -5.54
CA SER A 421 -3.91 25.53 -5.48
C SER A 421 -3.60 25.03 -4.07
N PRO A 422 -4.13 23.87 -3.65
CA PRO A 422 -3.59 23.20 -2.47
C PRO A 422 -2.10 22.97 -2.67
N LEU A 423 -1.30 23.12 -1.62
CA LEU A 423 0.15 23.07 -1.73
C LEU A 423 0.72 22.07 -0.73
N LEU A 424 1.60 21.18 -1.21
CA LEU A 424 2.45 20.35 -0.38
C LEU A 424 3.84 20.98 -0.30
N LEU A 425 4.28 21.36 0.90
CA LEU A 425 5.68 21.61 1.20
C LEU A 425 6.34 20.27 1.53
N ASP A 426 7.31 19.83 0.74
CA ASP A 426 8.03 18.58 1.01
C ASP A 426 9.50 18.84 1.32
N ILE A 427 9.95 18.34 2.46
CA ILE A 427 11.22 18.68 3.09
C ILE A 427 12.18 17.49 2.95
N HIS A 428 13.35 17.73 2.35
CA HIS A 428 14.35 16.68 2.16
C HIS A 428 15.02 16.27 3.48
N GLY A 429 15.55 15.04 3.52
CA GLY A 429 16.43 14.56 4.58
C GLY A 429 17.84 15.18 4.49
N GLY A 430 18.66 14.98 5.53
CA GLY A 430 20.00 15.57 5.61
C GLY A 430 20.37 15.97 7.04
N PRO A 431 20.57 17.26 7.35
CA PRO A 431 20.15 18.44 6.56
C PRO A 431 21.06 18.77 5.36
N HIS A 432 22.26 18.18 5.30
CA HIS A 432 23.25 18.40 4.23
C HIS A 432 22.97 17.64 2.93
N ASN A 433 21.74 17.77 2.42
CA ASN A 433 21.35 17.33 1.08
C ASN A 433 20.67 18.50 0.35
N ALA A 434 20.05 18.25 -0.80
CA ALA A 434 19.24 19.25 -1.50
C ALA A 434 18.32 18.61 -2.54
N TRP A 435 17.12 19.16 -2.70
CA TRP A 435 16.25 18.93 -3.84
C TRP A 435 16.86 19.44 -5.14
N SER A 436 16.70 18.65 -6.21
CA SER A 436 17.12 18.97 -7.58
C SER A 436 15.94 19.09 -8.53
N GLY A 437 16.16 19.65 -9.72
CA GLY A 437 15.17 19.72 -10.79
C GLY A 437 15.01 18.42 -11.60
N THR A 438 15.69 17.34 -11.19
CA THR A 438 15.72 16.05 -11.93
C THR A 438 14.42 15.26 -11.74
N ALA A 439 14.08 14.42 -12.73
CA ALA A 439 13.00 13.45 -12.59
C ALA A 439 13.27 12.49 -11.42
N ASP A 440 12.23 12.20 -10.63
CA ASP A 440 12.35 11.52 -9.35
C ASP A 440 11.48 10.25 -9.34
N ALA A 441 12.14 9.09 -9.25
CA ALA A 441 11.48 7.78 -9.23
C ALA A 441 11.11 7.32 -7.81
N THR A 442 11.48 8.06 -6.77
CA THR A 442 11.22 7.74 -5.36
C THR A 442 9.95 8.42 -4.87
N HIS A 443 9.83 9.73 -5.10
CA HIS A 443 8.72 10.56 -4.62
C HIS A 443 7.65 10.74 -5.71
N LEU A 444 7.16 9.64 -6.27
CA LEU A 444 6.12 9.64 -7.31
C LEU A 444 4.85 10.42 -6.91
N TYR A 445 4.57 10.53 -5.60
CA TYR A 445 3.47 11.36 -5.08
C TYR A 445 3.57 12.83 -5.52
N HIS A 446 4.75 13.37 -5.84
CA HIS A 446 4.89 14.73 -6.39
C HIS A 446 4.11 14.88 -7.71
N GLN A 447 4.37 13.96 -8.66
CA GLN A 447 3.73 13.97 -9.98
C GLN A 447 2.22 13.69 -9.87
N VAL A 448 1.84 12.75 -8.99
CA VAL A 448 0.43 12.41 -8.75
C VAL A 448 -0.35 13.58 -8.17
N LEU A 449 0.21 14.27 -7.17
CA LEU A 449 -0.42 15.46 -6.58
C LEU A 449 -0.51 16.60 -7.61
N ALA A 450 0.55 16.85 -8.38
CA ALA A 450 0.53 17.84 -9.46
C ALA A 450 -0.57 17.53 -10.49
N ALA A 451 -0.71 16.26 -10.89
CA ALA A 451 -1.78 15.80 -11.79
C ALA A 451 -3.19 15.99 -11.19
N ARG A 452 -3.31 15.92 -9.86
CA ARG A 452 -4.55 16.18 -9.10
C ARG A 452 -4.74 17.67 -8.77
N GLY A 453 -3.90 18.53 -9.31
CA GLY A 453 -4.03 19.99 -9.22
C GLY A 453 -3.47 20.59 -7.95
N TRP A 454 -2.52 19.92 -7.31
CA TRP A 454 -1.71 20.49 -6.24
C TRP A 454 -0.49 21.21 -6.81
N ALA A 455 0.02 22.16 -6.03
CA ALA A 455 1.40 22.62 -6.13
C ALA A 455 2.27 21.82 -5.16
N VAL A 456 3.50 21.51 -5.54
CA VAL A 456 4.51 20.87 -4.69
C VAL A 456 5.72 21.78 -4.61
N LEU A 457 6.07 22.20 -3.40
CA LEU A 457 7.17 23.10 -3.10
C LEU A 457 8.32 22.33 -2.46
N LEU A 458 9.50 22.41 -3.08
CA LEU A 458 10.70 21.67 -2.73
C LEU A 458 11.83 22.68 -2.43
N LEU A 459 11.99 23.08 -1.16
CA LEU A 459 12.95 24.10 -0.75
C LEU A 459 14.28 23.51 -0.30
N ASN A 460 15.36 24.25 -0.55
CA ASN A 460 16.70 23.97 -0.07
C ASN A 460 17.08 25.02 0.99
N PRO A 461 16.71 24.80 2.26
CA PRO A 461 16.99 25.74 3.36
C PRO A 461 18.48 25.81 3.68
N ARG A 462 18.88 26.79 4.49
CA ARG A 462 20.22 26.82 5.09
C ARG A 462 20.52 25.49 5.77
N GLY A 463 21.74 24.99 5.64
CA GLY A 463 22.08 23.59 5.90
C GLY A 463 22.22 22.75 4.63
N SER A 464 21.50 23.11 3.55
CA SER A 464 21.53 22.34 2.29
C SER A 464 22.86 22.46 1.54
N ASP A 465 23.17 21.43 0.77
CA ASP A 465 24.37 21.36 -0.06
C ASP A 465 24.20 22.05 -1.44
N GLY A 466 25.30 22.59 -1.97
CA GLY A 466 25.36 23.21 -3.30
C GLY A 466 25.23 24.73 -3.34
N TYR A 467 25.25 25.40 -2.18
CA TYR A 467 25.07 26.86 -2.04
C TYR A 467 26.25 27.58 -1.37
N GLY A 468 27.33 26.86 -1.07
CA GLY A 468 28.53 27.38 -0.41
C GLY A 468 28.63 26.98 1.05
N GLU A 469 29.85 26.99 1.60
CA GLU A 469 30.16 26.40 2.90
C GLU A 469 29.46 27.14 4.04
N LYS A 470 29.35 28.47 3.90
CA LYS A 470 28.60 29.31 4.84
C LYS A 470 27.12 28.92 4.90
N PHE A 471 26.51 28.57 3.77
CA PHE A 471 25.12 28.14 3.72
C PHE A 471 24.95 26.72 4.27
N LEU A 472 25.88 25.81 3.93
CA LEU A 472 25.92 24.43 4.45
C LEU A 472 26.00 24.37 5.98
N THR A 473 26.78 25.27 6.59
CA THR A 473 27.06 25.26 8.05
C THR A 473 26.14 26.18 8.86
N ALA A 474 25.23 26.91 8.20
CA ALA A 474 24.44 27.96 8.86
C ALA A 474 23.39 27.46 9.87
N ALA A 475 23.05 26.17 9.85
CA ALA A 475 22.08 25.57 10.77
C ALA A 475 22.74 24.87 11.99
N LEU A 476 24.07 24.75 12.03
CA LEU A 476 24.77 24.02 13.11
C LEU A 476 24.44 24.60 14.49
N GLY A 477 24.05 23.74 15.42
CA GLY A 477 23.63 24.08 16.78
C GLY A 477 22.24 24.73 16.89
N ALA A 478 21.52 24.88 15.78
CA ALA A 478 20.28 25.65 15.72
C ALA A 478 19.23 25.01 14.78
N TRP A 479 19.17 23.68 14.70
CA TRP A 479 18.17 22.94 13.91
C TRP A 479 16.74 23.34 14.31
N GLY A 480 15.89 23.59 13.32
CA GLY A 480 14.53 24.09 13.51
C GLY A 480 14.46 25.57 13.87
N GLN A 481 15.50 26.15 14.46
CA GLN A 481 15.51 27.57 14.86
C GLN A 481 16.01 28.46 13.73
N ALA A 482 17.17 28.12 13.16
CA ALA A 482 17.80 28.92 12.12
C ALA A 482 17.10 28.76 10.77
N ASP A 483 16.57 27.57 10.48
CA ASP A 483 16.10 27.16 9.14
C ASP A 483 14.57 27.06 9.01
N ALA A 484 13.79 27.09 10.09
CA ALA A 484 12.33 27.17 9.98
C ALA A 484 11.81 28.36 9.15
N PRO A 485 12.37 29.59 9.25
CA PRO A 485 11.98 30.70 8.39
C PRO A 485 12.20 30.42 6.90
N ASP A 486 13.20 29.60 6.56
CA ASP A 486 13.51 29.23 5.18
C ASP A 486 12.42 28.37 4.54
N PHE A 487 11.51 27.82 5.34
CA PHE A 487 10.32 27.11 4.86
C PHE A 487 9.06 27.95 4.92
N LEU A 488 8.83 28.65 6.03
CA LEU A 488 7.58 29.36 6.31
C LEU A 488 7.42 30.63 5.47
N GLU A 489 8.50 31.39 5.26
CA GLU A 489 8.42 32.65 4.51
C GLU A 489 8.24 32.45 2.99
N PRO A 490 8.94 31.51 2.33
CA PRO A 490 8.62 31.16 0.94
C PRO A 490 7.18 30.69 0.74
N LEU A 491 6.63 29.98 1.73
CA LEU A 491 5.23 29.56 1.71
C LEU A 491 4.28 30.78 1.79
N ASP A 492 4.57 31.75 2.65
CA ASP A 492 3.84 33.00 2.75
C ASP A 492 3.89 33.81 1.45
N HIS A 493 5.04 33.83 0.77
CA HIS A 493 5.18 34.46 -0.55
C HIS A 493 4.25 33.83 -1.59
N LEU A 494 4.20 32.49 -1.68
CA LEU A 494 3.32 31.82 -2.65
C LEU A 494 1.83 31.99 -2.36
N VAL A 495 1.46 32.10 -1.08
CA VAL A 495 0.09 32.45 -0.68
C VAL A 495 -0.24 33.88 -1.12
N ALA A 496 0.65 34.84 -0.85
CA ALA A 496 0.46 36.23 -1.23
C ALA A 496 0.41 36.45 -2.76
N GLU A 497 1.17 35.66 -3.52
CA GLU A 497 1.14 35.62 -5.00
C GLU A 497 -0.16 35.01 -5.56
N GLY A 498 -0.97 34.35 -4.73
CA GLY A 498 -2.16 33.61 -5.18
C GLY A 498 -1.83 32.31 -5.91
N VAL A 499 -0.64 31.75 -5.69
CA VAL A 499 -0.24 30.43 -6.18
C VAL A 499 -0.74 29.32 -5.24
N ALA A 500 -0.67 29.56 -3.94
CA ALA A 500 -1.08 28.62 -2.91
C ALA A 500 -2.37 29.07 -2.19
N ASP A 501 -3.24 28.11 -1.89
CA ASP A 501 -4.42 28.32 -1.05
C ASP A 501 -4.01 28.21 0.43
N ALA A 502 -4.14 29.33 1.16
CA ALA A 502 -3.76 29.44 2.57
C ALA A 502 -4.47 28.45 3.50
N ASP A 503 -5.66 27.97 3.12
CA ASP A 503 -6.44 27.02 3.92
C ASP A 503 -6.12 25.56 3.57
N ARG A 504 -5.27 25.31 2.57
CA ARG A 504 -4.98 23.97 2.03
C ARG A 504 -3.48 23.72 1.87
N LEU A 505 -2.74 24.08 2.91
CA LEU A 505 -1.30 23.82 3.02
C LEU A 505 -1.07 22.47 3.71
N ALA A 506 -0.23 21.63 3.14
CA ALA A 506 0.23 20.38 3.73
C ALA A 506 1.76 20.40 3.84
N VAL A 507 2.29 19.65 4.81
CA VAL A 507 3.74 19.47 4.99
C VAL A 507 4.10 17.99 5.01
N SER A 508 5.19 17.62 4.35
CA SER A 508 5.75 16.28 4.33
C SER A 508 7.27 16.35 4.49
N GLY A 509 7.86 15.29 5.01
CA GLY A 509 9.30 15.10 4.95
C GLY A 509 9.74 13.78 5.55
N TYR A 510 10.95 13.36 5.19
CA TYR A 510 11.56 12.11 5.66
C TYR A 510 12.94 12.37 6.29
N SER A 511 13.29 11.66 7.38
CA SER A 511 14.55 11.86 8.11
C SER A 511 14.62 13.25 8.77
N TYR A 512 15.63 14.08 8.45
CA TYR A 512 15.61 15.51 8.81
C TYR A 512 14.31 16.22 8.37
N GLY A 513 13.74 15.85 7.23
CA GLY A 513 12.42 16.35 6.82
C GLY A 513 11.30 15.89 7.74
N GLY A 514 11.40 14.70 8.32
CA GLY A 514 10.48 14.20 9.35
C GLY A 514 10.63 14.97 10.67
N PHE A 515 11.87 15.24 11.10
CA PHE A 515 12.18 16.15 12.19
C PHE A 515 11.52 17.52 11.98
N MET A 516 11.75 18.14 10.81
CA MET A 516 11.24 19.46 10.51
C MET A 516 9.71 19.47 10.39
N THR A 517 9.09 18.41 9.86
CA THR A 517 7.64 18.25 9.83
C THR A 517 7.06 18.27 11.26
N CYS A 518 7.65 17.51 12.18
CA CYS A 518 7.25 17.53 13.60
C CYS A 518 7.56 18.90 14.25
N TYR A 519 8.70 19.51 13.93
CA TYR A 519 9.13 20.80 14.48
C TYR A 519 8.16 21.93 14.10
N LEU A 520 7.85 22.05 12.80
CA LEU A 520 6.93 23.07 12.29
C LEU A 520 5.51 22.87 12.84
N THR A 521 4.98 21.65 12.83
CA THR A 521 3.61 21.38 13.29
C THR A 521 3.41 21.52 14.80
N SER A 522 4.47 21.47 15.60
CA SER A 522 4.43 21.79 17.03
C SER A 522 4.53 23.29 17.34
N ARG A 523 4.73 24.14 16.32
CA ARG A 523 4.95 25.59 16.50
C ARG A 523 4.08 26.46 15.60
N ASP A 524 3.54 25.89 14.53
CA ASP A 524 2.72 26.58 13.53
C ASP A 524 1.51 25.73 13.14
N ASN A 525 0.32 26.35 13.15
CA ASN A 525 -0.96 25.69 12.89
C ASN A 525 -1.54 25.99 11.50
N ARG A 526 -0.74 26.52 10.56
CA ARG A 526 -1.19 26.82 9.19
C ARG A 526 -1.47 25.59 8.34
N PHE A 527 -0.84 24.46 8.68
CA PHE A 527 -0.96 23.22 7.89
C PHE A 527 -2.27 22.50 8.20
N ALA A 528 -2.98 22.09 7.15
CA ALA A 528 -4.19 21.28 7.24
C ALA A 528 -3.87 19.76 7.33
N ALA A 529 -2.69 19.33 6.88
CA ALA A 529 -2.24 17.94 6.91
C ALA A 529 -0.71 17.84 7.07
N ALA A 530 -0.24 16.80 7.75
CA ALA A 530 1.18 16.50 7.90
C ALA A 530 1.49 15.02 7.61
N VAL A 531 2.64 14.76 6.98
CA VAL A 531 3.21 13.41 6.82
C VAL A 531 4.66 13.40 7.28
N ALA A 532 4.95 12.78 8.41
CA ALA A 532 6.29 12.70 8.98
C ALA A 532 6.85 11.28 8.80
N GLY A 533 7.96 11.14 8.08
CA GLY A 533 8.65 9.87 7.87
C GLY A 533 10.07 9.85 8.41
N GLY A 534 10.61 8.68 8.76
CA GLY A 534 11.96 8.58 9.34
C GLY A 534 12.10 9.53 10.55
N VAL A 535 11.13 9.49 11.46
CA VAL A 535 10.85 10.56 12.41
C VAL A 535 12.02 10.78 13.37
N VAL A 536 12.28 12.05 13.70
CA VAL A 536 13.05 12.44 14.88
C VAL A 536 12.20 13.42 15.68
N SER A 537 11.71 13.00 16.84
CA SER A 537 10.84 13.81 17.72
C SER A 537 11.58 14.30 18.96
N ASP A 538 12.59 13.56 19.43
CA ASP A 538 13.38 13.91 20.61
C ASP A 538 14.87 13.67 20.34
N LEU A 539 15.62 14.77 20.28
CA LEU A 539 17.05 14.75 19.99
C LEU A 539 17.84 14.07 21.12
N THR A 540 17.31 14.05 22.36
CA THR A 540 17.99 13.43 23.50
C THR A 540 18.05 11.92 23.34
N SER A 541 16.90 11.28 23.09
CA SER A 541 16.85 9.84 22.83
C SER A 541 17.51 9.48 21.50
N MET A 542 17.41 10.33 20.47
CA MET A 542 18.09 10.14 19.18
C MET A 542 19.62 10.01 19.36
N ALA A 543 20.23 10.90 20.16
CA ALA A 543 21.68 10.89 20.40
C ALA A 543 22.20 9.57 21.00
N GLY A 544 21.38 8.86 21.78
CA GLY A 544 21.76 7.57 22.37
C GLY A 544 21.31 6.33 21.59
N THR A 545 20.33 6.46 20.69
CA THR A 545 19.69 5.31 20.03
C THR A 545 19.96 5.23 18.54
N SER A 546 20.40 6.29 17.86
CA SER A 546 20.77 6.26 16.44
C SER A 546 22.14 5.61 16.20
N ASP A 547 22.36 5.00 15.03
CA ASP A 547 23.69 4.59 14.55
C ASP A 547 24.64 5.78 14.31
N ALA A 548 24.11 7.01 14.19
CA ALA A 548 24.86 8.25 14.00
C ALA A 548 24.72 9.24 15.17
N GLY A 549 24.10 8.82 16.29
CA GLY A 549 23.66 9.73 17.36
C GLY A 549 24.77 10.54 18.02
N HIS A 550 25.91 9.91 18.31
CA HIS A 550 27.08 10.60 18.89
C HIS A 550 27.58 11.72 17.96
N HIS A 551 27.78 11.40 16.68
CA HIS A 551 28.29 12.35 15.69
C HIS A 551 27.32 13.49 15.44
N MET A 552 26.02 13.20 15.34
CA MET A 552 24.98 14.23 15.27
C MET A 552 25.07 15.17 16.48
N GLY A 553 25.22 14.63 17.70
CA GLY A 553 25.39 15.46 18.89
C GLY A 553 26.60 16.38 18.83
N VAL A 554 27.80 15.81 18.62
CA VAL A 554 29.06 16.57 18.70
C VAL A 554 29.37 17.42 17.47
N ARG A 555 28.72 17.20 16.32
CA ARG A 555 28.98 17.92 15.06
C ARG A 555 27.82 18.80 14.60
N GLU A 556 26.59 18.34 14.75
CA GLU A 556 25.41 19.04 14.23
C GLU A 556 24.72 19.90 15.30
N LEU A 557 24.60 19.38 16.52
CA LEU A 557 23.78 19.97 17.57
C LEU A 557 24.56 20.86 18.56
N GLY A 558 25.87 21.03 18.33
CA GLY A 558 26.76 21.86 19.15
C GLY A 558 27.28 21.21 20.43
N GLY A 559 26.91 19.96 20.73
CA GLY A 559 27.36 19.23 21.92
C GLY A 559 26.49 18.02 22.28
N THR A 560 26.87 17.29 23.33
CA THR A 560 26.11 16.13 23.80
C THR A 560 24.89 16.54 24.64
N PRO A 561 23.85 15.68 24.78
CA PRO A 561 22.63 16.06 25.49
C PRO A 561 22.83 16.48 26.95
N TRP A 562 23.79 15.88 27.66
CA TRP A 562 24.09 16.22 29.07
C TRP A 562 24.97 17.46 29.23
N ALA A 563 25.65 17.90 28.15
CA ALA A 563 26.37 19.16 28.14
C ALA A 563 25.45 20.33 27.74
N GLU A 564 24.52 20.07 26.81
CA GLU A 564 23.69 21.09 26.15
C GLU A 564 22.18 20.87 26.35
N GLU A 565 21.75 20.48 27.56
CA GLU A 565 20.36 20.09 27.90
C GLU A 565 19.31 21.10 27.37
N ARG A 566 19.57 22.40 27.55
CA ARG A 566 18.67 23.46 27.11
C ARG A 566 18.54 23.50 25.58
N ALA A 567 19.63 23.34 24.85
CA ALA A 567 19.62 23.38 23.39
C ALA A 567 18.83 22.18 22.82
N TYR A 568 19.02 20.99 23.38
CA TYR A 568 18.28 19.78 23.00
C TYR A 568 16.78 19.93 23.26
N THR A 569 16.42 20.48 24.43
CA THR A 569 15.02 20.74 24.80
C THR A 569 14.36 21.72 23.81
N GLN A 570 15.06 22.79 23.44
CA GLN A 570 14.51 23.81 22.53
C GLN A 570 14.37 23.34 21.09
N GLN A 571 15.29 22.48 20.62
CA GLN A 571 15.31 21.96 19.25
C GLN A 571 14.40 20.74 19.07
N SER A 572 14.13 19.95 20.12
CA SER A 572 13.29 18.75 20.01
C SER A 572 11.81 19.10 19.74
N PRO A 573 11.17 18.51 18.71
CA PRO A 573 9.74 18.70 18.46
C PRO A 573 8.83 18.28 19.63
N LEU A 574 9.18 17.17 20.30
CA LEU A 574 8.37 16.55 21.36
C LEU A 574 8.11 17.50 22.54
N THR A 575 8.98 18.47 22.80
CA THR A 575 8.83 19.42 23.91
C THR A 575 7.67 20.39 23.73
N HIS A 576 7.18 20.55 22.50
CA HIS A 576 6.02 21.37 22.15
C HIS A 576 4.89 20.52 21.53
N VAL A 577 4.89 19.21 21.77
CA VAL A 577 3.84 18.33 21.24
C VAL A 577 2.45 18.71 21.75
N ASP A 578 2.35 19.42 22.88
CA ASP A 578 1.12 19.96 23.46
C ASP A 578 0.43 21.02 22.58
N GLN A 579 1.14 21.56 21.59
CA GLN A 579 0.64 22.59 20.67
C GLN A 579 0.17 22.04 19.32
N VAL A 580 0.48 20.79 18.99
CA VAL A 580 0.17 20.23 17.66
C VAL A 580 -1.34 20.09 17.48
N GLN A 581 -1.90 20.57 16.37
CA GLN A 581 -3.32 20.37 16.01
C GLN A 581 -3.50 19.64 14.67
N VAL A 582 -2.42 19.53 13.91
CA VAL A 582 -2.44 19.07 12.52
C VAL A 582 -2.58 17.54 12.45
N PRO A 583 -3.57 17.02 11.71
CA PRO A 583 -3.66 15.59 11.42
C PRO A 583 -2.36 15.03 10.82
N THR A 584 -1.75 14.05 11.47
CA THR A 584 -0.40 13.58 11.11
C THR A 584 -0.38 12.09 10.75
N LEU A 585 0.06 11.76 9.55
CA LEU A 585 0.47 10.42 9.16
C LEU A 585 1.95 10.24 9.51
N ILE A 586 2.28 9.13 10.15
CA ILE A 586 3.63 8.78 10.60
C ILE A 586 4.04 7.50 9.88
N VAL A 587 5.16 7.54 9.13
CA VAL A 587 5.62 6.43 8.28
C VAL A 587 7.07 6.06 8.61
N GLN A 588 7.31 4.81 8.99
CA GLN A 588 8.60 4.41 9.56
C GLN A 588 9.01 3.01 9.09
N GLY A 589 10.28 2.84 8.71
CA GLY A 589 10.86 1.51 8.58
C GLY A 589 10.97 0.84 9.96
N ALA A 590 10.47 -0.39 10.11
CA ALA A 590 10.47 -1.07 11.41
C ALA A 590 11.89 -1.41 11.91
N ASP A 591 12.85 -1.54 11.00
CA ASP A 591 14.25 -1.86 11.28
C ASP A 591 15.17 -0.63 11.08
N ASP A 592 14.59 0.58 10.99
CA ASP A 592 15.33 1.83 10.91
C ASP A 592 16.11 2.06 12.21
N VAL A 593 17.44 2.08 12.10
CA VAL A 593 18.33 2.43 13.22
C VAL A 593 19.06 3.76 13.00
N ARG A 594 18.85 4.41 11.85
CA ARG A 594 19.28 5.79 11.61
C ARG A 594 18.41 6.75 12.39
N CYS A 595 17.10 6.64 12.23
CA CYS A 595 16.06 7.31 12.98
C CYS A 595 15.24 6.23 13.69
N PRO A 596 15.65 5.78 14.90
CA PRO A 596 15.07 4.62 15.55
C PRO A 596 13.55 4.69 15.71
N VAL A 597 12.86 3.56 15.53
CA VAL A 597 11.38 3.46 15.56
C VAL A 597 10.73 4.12 16.79
N GLY A 598 11.43 4.12 17.94
CA GLY A 598 10.99 4.79 19.16
C GLY A 598 10.70 6.28 18.99
N GLN A 599 11.34 6.98 18.04
CA GLN A 599 11.02 8.37 17.68
C GLN A 599 9.60 8.50 17.10
N ALA A 600 9.24 7.62 16.17
CA ALA A 600 7.90 7.59 15.58
C ALA A 600 6.84 7.20 16.62
N GLU A 601 7.16 6.24 17.50
CA GLU A 601 6.27 5.80 18.58
C GLU A 601 6.00 6.89 19.61
N GLN A 602 7.04 7.64 20.02
CA GLN A 602 6.91 8.79 20.93
C GLN A 602 5.96 9.84 20.35
N TRP A 603 6.17 10.22 19.10
CA TRP A 603 5.32 11.21 18.44
C TRP A 603 3.88 10.73 18.28
N PHE A 604 3.68 9.50 17.78
CA PHE A 604 2.36 8.92 17.60
C PHE A 604 1.58 8.84 18.91
N THR A 605 2.22 8.32 19.97
CA THR A 605 1.59 8.16 21.28
C THR A 605 1.14 9.50 21.83
N ALA A 606 2.01 10.51 21.79
CA ALA A 606 1.69 11.85 22.27
C ALA A 606 0.54 12.50 21.48
N LEU A 607 0.48 12.34 20.15
CA LEU A 607 -0.65 12.84 19.36
C LEU A 607 -1.96 12.13 19.69
N ARG A 608 -1.91 10.80 19.87
CA ARG A 608 -3.08 9.99 20.24
C ARG A 608 -3.63 10.35 21.61
N GLU A 609 -2.76 10.55 22.60
CA GLU A 609 -3.16 11.00 23.96
C GLU A 609 -3.86 12.36 23.95
N ARG A 610 -3.49 13.22 22.99
CA ARG A 610 -4.08 14.55 22.82
C ARG A 610 -5.33 14.57 21.94
N GLY A 611 -5.75 13.43 21.40
CA GLY A 611 -6.89 13.34 20.49
C GLY A 611 -6.64 13.98 19.12
N VAL A 612 -5.38 14.23 18.73
CA VAL A 612 -5.04 14.67 17.38
C VAL A 612 -5.21 13.48 16.43
N PRO A 613 -5.90 13.63 15.28
CA PRO A 613 -5.98 12.56 14.29
C PRO A 613 -4.58 12.14 13.83
N ALA A 614 -4.18 10.93 14.17
CA ALA A 614 -2.86 10.40 13.85
C ALA A 614 -2.94 8.94 13.42
N ARG A 615 -2.03 8.54 12.52
CA ARG A 615 -1.86 7.15 12.08
C ARG A 615 -0.38 6.80 12.01
N LEU A 616 0.02 5.73 12.66
CA LEU A 616 1.37 5.14 12.55
C LEU A 616 1.35 3.98 11.55
N VAL A 617 2.30 3.98 10.63
CA VAL A 617 2.54 2.90 9.66
C VAL A 617 3.98 2.45 9.80
N LEU A 618 4.16 1.19 10.19
CA LEU A 618 5.46 0.53 10.31
C LEU A 618 5.64 -0.42 9.14
N TYR A 619 6.71 -0.26 8.37
CA TYR A 619 7.06 -1.15 7.25
C TYR A 619 7.99 -2.26 7.75
N PRO A 620 7.54 -3.53 7.81
CA PRO A 620 8.35 -4.62 8.36
C PRO A 620 9.61 -4.87 7.54
N GLY A 621 10.73 -5.22 8.18
CA GLY A 621 11.97 -5.56 7.48
C GLY A 621 12.61 -4.39 6.72
N SER A 622 12.16 -3.16 6.96
CA SER A 622 12.53 -1.97 6.19
C SER A 622 13.44 -1.08 7.05
N SER A 623 14.62 -0.75 6.51
CA SER A 623 15.59 0.17 7.11
C SER A 623 15.23 1.63 6.82
N HIS A 624 16.08 2.59 7.18
CA HIS A 624 15.86 4.01 6.90
C HIS A 624 15.65 4.30 5.41
N LEU A 625 16.42 3.65 4.53
CA LEU A 625 16.44 3.93 3.10
C LEU A 625 15.37 3.19 2.29
N PHE A 626 14.41 2.52 2.95
CA PHE A 626 13.43 1.68 2.25
C PHE A 626 12.60 2.42 1.18
N ILE A 627 12.45 3.74 1.31
CA ILE A 627 11.77 4.56 0.30
C ILE A 627 12.54 4.60 -1.03
N LEU A 628 13.86 4.41 -1.01
CA LEU A 628 14.74 4.34 -2.18
C LEU A 628 14.91 2.90 -2.67
N ASP A 629 15.34 1.99 -1.80
CA ASP A 629 15.86 0.65 -2.15
C ASP A 629 15.11 -0.52 -1.50
N GLY A 630 14.06 -0.22 -0.74
CA GLY A 630 13.22 -1.22 -0.10
C GLY A 630 12.30 -1.93 -1.08
N ARG A 631 11.44 -2.78 -0.52
CA ARG A 631 10.46 -3.56 -1.30
C ARG A 631 9.60 -2.63 -2.18
N PRO A 632 9.44 -2.92 -3.47
CA PRO A 632 8.54 -2.17 -4.36
C PRO A 632 7.14 -1.93 -3.78
N SER A 633 6.55 -2.94 -3.14
CA SER A 633 5.23 -2.83 -2.49
C SER A 633 5.20 -1.78 -1.38
N HIS A 634 6.25 -1.71 -0.55
CA HIS A 634 6.38 -0.72 0.53
C HIS A 634 6.57 0.69 -0.04
N ARG A 635 7.40 0.84 -1.08
CA ARG A 635 7.59 2.14 -1.76
C ARG A 635 6.30 2.64 -2.42
N ALA A 636 5.54 1.74 -3.05
CA ALA A 636 4.25 2.07 -3.65
C ALA A 636 3.21 2.46 -2.59
N ASP A 637 3.14 1.71 -1.47
CA ASP A 637 2.24 2.02 -0.36
C ASP A 637 2.59 3.36 0.32
N PHE A 638 3.89 3.64 0.55
CA PHE A 638 4.35 4.94 1.06
C PHE A 638 3.87 6.10 0.20
N ASN A 639 4.14 6.05 -1.11
CA ASN A 639 3.68 7.07 -2.06
C ASN A 639 2.16 7.25 -2.03
N ARG A 640 1.41 6.14 -1.96
CA ARG A 640 -0.07 6.17 -1.95
C ARG A 640 -0.61 6.84 -0.69
N ARG A 641 -0.08 6.48 0.47
CA ARG A 641 -0.52 7.03 1.75
C ARG A 641 -0.24 8.52 1.89
N VAL A 642 0.88 9.01 1.33
CA VAL A 642 1.17 10.45 1.30
C VAL A 642 0.05 11.19 0.57
N VAL A 643 -0.28 10.76 -0.66
CA VAL A 643 -1.36 11.35 -1.47
C VAL A 643 -2.69 11.29 -0.73
N ASP A 644 -3.08 10.10 -0.27
CA ASP A 644 -4.38 9.88 0.36
C ASP A 644 -4.54 10.72 1.63
N TRP A 645 -3.48 10.88 2.43
CA TRP A 645 -3.54 11.64 3.67
C TRP A 645 -3.68 13.14 3.42
N VAL A 646 -2.85 13.70 2.54
CA VAL A 646 -2.90 15.15 2.27
C VAL A 646 -4.21 15.56 1.59
N GLU A 647 -4.74 14.73 0.69
CA GLU A 647 -6.04 14.97 0.05
C GLU A 647 -7.23 14.77 0.99
N ARG A 648 -7.12 13.87 1.96
CA ARG A 648 -8.15 13.70 2.99
C ARG A 648 -8.23 14.92 3.90
N HIS A 649 -7.10 15.47 4.33
CA HIS A 649 -7.07 16.47 5.40
C HIS A 649 -6.96 17.93 4.92
N ALA A 650 -6.34 18.22 3.76
CA ALA A 650 -6.25 19.58 3.21
C ALA A 650 -7.41 19.90 2.24
N ARG A 651 -8.65 19.69 2.71
CA ARG A 651 -9.87 19.98 1.94
C ARG A 651 -10.36 21.42 2.15
N PRO A 652 -11.12 22.00 1.21
CA PRO A 652 -11.68 23.35 1.38
C PRO A 652 -12.52 23.47 2.66
N LYS A 653 -12.26 24.51 3.46
CA LYS A 653 -13.06 24.81 4.66
C LYS A 653 -14.52 25.07 4.28
N GLY A 654 -15.46 24.44 5.00
CA GLY A 654 -16.90 24.55 4.73
C GLY A 654 -17.46 23.51 3.75
N SER A 655 -16.63 22.69 3.12
CA SER A 655 -17.11 21.46 2.50
C SER A 655 -17.44 20.47 3.62
N ALA A 656 -18.73 20.22 3.89
CA ALA A 656 -19.11 19.01 4.62
C ALA A 656 -18.52 17.81 3.84
N ALA A 657 -17.59 17.10 4.47
CA ALA A 657 -16.67 16.18 3.79
C ALA A 657 -17.42 15.14 2.94
N ARG A 658 -17.21 15.20 1.62
CA ARG A 658 -17.59 14.10 0.73
C ARG A 658 -16.31 13.53 0.12
N VAL A 659 -15.88 12.37 0.60
CA VAL A 659 -14.71 11.64 0.06
C VAL A 659 -15.07 11.13 -1.33
N PRO A 660 -14.35 11.51 -2.40
CA PRO A 660 -14.56 10.90 -3.71
C PRO A 660 -14.37 9.40 -3.62
N ILE A 661 -15.20 8.64 -4.32
CA ILE A 661 -15.10 7.20 -4.45
C ILE A 661 -13.96 6.90 -5.43
N ASP A 662 -12.79 6.52 -4.91
CA ASP A 662 -11.64 6.13 -5.72
C ASP A 662 -11.87 4.73 -6.34
N ALA A 663 -12.15 4.69 -7.64
CA ALA A 663 -12.37 3.45 -8.38
C ALA A 663 -11.17 2.50 -8.35
N ALA A 664 -9.95 3.03 -8.47
CA ALA A 664 -8.74 2.22 -8.46
C ALA A 664 -8.49 1.61 -7.07
N HIS A 665 -8.78 2.36 -6.00
CA HIS A 665 -8.74 1.85 -4.64
C HIS A 665 -9.69 0.66 -4.46
N TRP A 666 -10.98 0.82 -4.78
CA TRP A 666 -11.97 -0.24 -4.55
C TRP A 666 -11.78 -1.45 -5.46
N GLN A 667 -11.25 -1.27 -6.68
CA GLN A 667 -10.84 -2.39 -7.55
C GLN A 667 -9.74 -3.24 -6.92
N ARG A 668 -8.71 -2.61 -6.34
CA ARG A 668 -7.63 -3.32 -5.64
C ARG A 668 -8.16 -4.04 -4.40
N ARG A 669 -8.91 -3.34 -3.54
CA ARG A 669 -9.46 -3.93 -2.30
C ARG A 669 -10.40 -5.10 -2.58
N LEU A 670 -11.28 -4.99 -3.58
CA LEU A 670 -12.11 -6.11 -4.03
C LEU A 670 -11.24 -7.31 -4.41
N SER A 671 -10.22 -7.09 -5.23
CA SER A 671 -9.38 -8.18 -5.75
C SER A 671 -8.52 -8.84 -4.67
N GLU A 672 -7.98 -8.06 -3.75
CA GLU A 672 -7.19 -8.57 -2.61
C GLU A 672 -8.05 -9.44 -1.69
N LEU A 673 -9.21 -8.93 -1.27
CA LEU A 673 -10.11 -9.66 -0.38
C LEU A 673 -10.76 -10.85 -1.07
N ALA A 674 -11.18 -10.73 -2.33
CA ALA A 674 -11.77 -11.85 -3.07
C ALA A 674 -10.80 -13.04 -3.19
N ARG A 675 -9.51 -12.79 -3.45
CA ARG A 675 -8.46 -13.83 -3.42
C ARG A 675 -8.29 -14.42 -2.03
N ALA A 676 -8.20 -13.58 -1.00
CA ALA A 676 -8.04 -14.05 0.38
C ALA A 676 -9.20 -14.96 0.84
N HIS A 677 -10.40 -14.72 0.33
CA HIS A 677 -11.62 -15.44 0.66
C HIS A 677 -12.05 -16.46 -0.41
N ARG A 678 -11.17 -16.77 -1.38
CA ARG A 678 -11.39 -17.75 -2.46
C ARG A 678 -12.71 -17.56 -3.21
N VAL A 679 -13.12 -16.31 -3.44
CA VAL A 679 -14.33 -15.99 -4.20
C VAL A 679 -14.00 -16.07 -5.70
N PRO A 680 -14.60 -17.00 -6.47
CA PRO A 680 -14.21 -17.20 -7.88
C PRO A 680 -14.46 -15.98 -8.76
N GLY A 681 -15.58 -15.29 -8.53
CA GLY A 681 -16.01 -14.11 -9.25
C GLY A 681 -16.82 -13.18 -8.36
N ALA A 682 -16.53 -11.87 -8.44
CA ALA A 682 -17.20 -10.84 -7.66
C ALA A 682 -17.37 -9.54 -8.46
N ALA A 683 -18.49 -8.86 -8.27
CA ALA A 683 -18.76 -7.53 -8.80
C ALA A 683 -19.22 -6.60 -7.67
N LEU A 684 -18.52 -5.49 -7.49
CA LEU A 684 -18.81 -4.44 -6.51
C LEU A 684 -19.33 -3.20 -7.23
N GLY A 685 -20.34 -2.56 -6.66
CA GLY A 685 -20.79 -1.24 -7.07
C GLY A 685 -20.98 -0.32 -5.87
N VAL A 686 -20.51 0.92 -6.00
CA VAL A 686 -20.67 1.98 -5.00
C VAL A 686 -21.30 3.18 -5.68
N LEU A 687 -22.49 3.57 -5.22
CA LEU A 687 -23.22 4.74 -5.69
C LEU A 687 -23.32 5.77 -4.57
N ARG A 688 -23.05 7.03 -4.88
CA ARG A 688 -23.39 8.14 -4.00
C ARG A 688 -24.18 9.19 -4.77
N VAL A 689 -25.42 9.44 -4.35
CA VAL A 689 -26.33 10.38 -4.99
C VAL A 689 -25.88 11.81 -4.75
N GLY A 690 -25.68 12.60 -5.81
CA GLY A 690 -25.20 13.97 -5.70
C GLY A 690 -26.29 14.93 -5.21
N PRO A 691 -25.98 15.96 -4.39
CA PRO A 691 -26.96 16.98 -3.99
C PRO A 691 -27.49 17.78 -5.19
N ASP A 692 -26.68 17.90 -6.26
CA ASP A 692 -27.02 18.62 -7.50
C ASP A 692 -27.51 17.68 -8.63
N GLY A 693 -27.77 16.41 -8.31
CA GLY A 693 -28.19 15.39 -9.28
C GLY A 693 -27.08 14.70 -10.07
N ALA A 694 -25.81 15.08 -9.86
CA ALA A 694 -24.64 14.40 -10.41
C ALA A 694 -24.21 13.26 -9.48
N ASP A 695 -24.58 12.04 -9.82
CA ASP A 695 -24.22 10.86 -9.05
C ASP A 695 -22.77 10.45 -9.26
N GLU A 696 -22.17 9.88 -8.22
CA GLU A 696 -20.87 9.23 -8.28
C GLU A 696 -21.09 7.72 -8.27
N LEU A 697 -20.74 7.05 -9.38
CA LEU A 697 -20.86 5.60 -9.53
C LEU A 697 -19.49 5.01 -9.81
N VAL A 698 -19.09 4.05 -9.00
CA VAL A 698 -17.86 3.27 -9.17
C VAL A 698 -18.23 1.79 -9.21
N GLN A 699 -17.66 1.08 -10.17
CA GLN A 699 -17.77 -0.37 -10.30
C GLN A 699 -16.37 -0.99 -10.24
N ALA A 700 -16.31 -2.21 -9.71
CA ALA A 700 -15.12 -3.02 -9.67
C ALA A 700 -15.49 -4.48 -9.89
N SER A 701 -14.65 -5.21 -10.62
CA SER A 701 -14.93 -6.59 -11.04
C SER A 701 -13.71 -7.48 -10.78
N HIS A 702 -13.92 -8.72 -10.34
CA HIS A 702 -12.85 -9.67 -10.02
C HIS A 702 -13.21 -11.07 -10.48
N GLY A 703 -12.21 -11.79 -11.02
CA GLY A 703 -12.28 -13.23 -11.25
C GLY A 703 -13.18 -13.65 -12.41
N VAL A 704 -13.81 -14.81 -12.30
CA VAL A 704 -14.54 -15.48 -13.38
C VAL A 704 -15.99 -15.80 -13.02
N LEU A 705 -16.88 -15.75 -14.01
CA LEU A 705 -18.30 -16.08 -13.91
C LEU A 705 -18.56 -17.57 -13.69
N SER A 706 -17.66 -18.42 -14.19
CA SER A 706 -17.68 -19.87 -14.01
C SER A 706 -16.28 -20.44 -14.17
N THR A 707 -15.82 -21.23 -13.19
CA THR A 707 -14.54 -21.94 -13.26
C THR A 707 -14.49 -22.96 -14.40
N ASN A 708 -15.63 -23.43 -14.89
CA ASN A 708 -15.71 -24.32 -16.05
C ASN A 708 -15.43 -23.62 -17.38
N THR A 709 -15.73 -22.32 -17.49
CA THR A 709 -15.63 -21.57 -18.76
C THR A 709 -14.47 -20.58 -18.78
N GLY A 710 -14.00 -20.13 -17.61
CA GLY A 710 -12.95 -19.12 -17.47
C GLY A 710 -13.33 -17.73 -17.97
N VAL A 711 -14.62 -17.46 -18.21
CA VAL A 711 -15.09 -16.13 -18.66
C VAL A 711 -15.00 -15.15 -17.51
N ASP A 712 -14.32 -14.02 -17.75
CA ASP A 712 -14.12 -12.96 -16.75
C ASP A 712 -15.43 -12.31 -16.30
N VAL A 713 -15.44 -11.87 -15.05
CA VAL A 713 -16.46 -10.95 -14.53
C VAL A 713 -16.20 -9.54 -15.07
N THR A 714 -17.26 -8.91 -15.56
CA THR A 714 -17.30 -7.55 -16.12
C THR A 714 -18.45 -6.75 -15.53
N ASP A 715 -18.45 -5.43 -15.71
CA ASP A 715 -19.45 -4.52 -15.13
C ASP A 715 -20.90 -4.78 -15.61
N ASP A 716 -21.06 -5.45 -16.75
CA ASP A 716 -22.33 -5.89 -17.35
C ASP A 716 -22.71 -7.35 -17.01
N SER A 717 -21.93 -8.01 -16.14
CA SER A 717 -22.19 -9.41 -15.76
C SER A 717 -23.40 -9.55 -14.84
N LEU A 718 -24.25 -10.53 -15.13
CA LEU A 718 -25.42 -10.87 -14.32
C LEU A 718 -25.08 -11.84 -13.20
N PHE A 719 -25.52 -11.52 -11.99
CA PHE A 719 -25.55 -12.44 -10.86
C PHE A 719 -26.99 -12.57 -10.37
N GLN A 720 -27.31 -13.71 -9.76
CA GLN A 720 -28.58 -13.84 -9.08
C GLN A 720 -28.56 -13.01 -7.79
N ILE A 721 -29.43 -12.01 -7.68
CA ILE A 721 -29.50 -11.14 -6.49
C ILE A 721 -30.30 -11.78 -5.36
N GLY A 722 -30.83 -12.98 -5.58
CA GLY A 722 -31.55 -13.77 -4.59
C GLY A 722 -32.68 -12.97 -3.95
N SER A 723 -32.80 -13.10 -2.63
CA SER A 723 -33.85 -12.47 -1.85
C SER A 723 -33.93 -10.94 -1.89
N ILE A 724 -32.93 -10.22 -2.45
CA ILE A 724 -33.10 -8.78 -2.74
C ILE A 724 -34.33 -8.55 -3.65
N THR A 725 -34.68 -9.54 -4.47
CA THR A 725 -35.93 -9.60 -5.26
C THR A 725 -37.18 -9.25 -4.46
N LYS A 726 -37.25 -9.61 -3.18
CA LYS A 726 -38.40 -9.31 -2.31
C LYS A 726 -38.68 -7.82 -2.25
N VAL A 727 -37.64 -7.01 -2.14
CA VAL A 727 -37.76 -5.55 -2.09
C VAL A 727 -38.30 -5.00 -3.41
N TRP A 728 -37.96 -5.63 -4.53
CA TRP A 728 -38.44 -5.25 -5.85
C TRP A 728 -39.94 -5.58 -5.99
N THR A 729 -40.34 -6.78 -5.57
CA THR A 729 -41.76 -7.18 -5.46
C THR A 729 -42.52 -6.22 -4.54
N THR A 730 -41.97 -5.87 -3.37
CA THR A 730 -42.57 -4.89 -2.47
C THR A 730 -42.73 -3.52 -3.12
N THR A 731 -41.75 -3.07 -3.90
CA THR A 731 -41.82 -1.78 -4.59
C THR A 731 -43.02 -1.72 -5.53
N VAL A 732 -43.26 -2.79 -6.31
CA VAL A 732 -44.44 -2.87 -7.19
C VAL A 732 -45.75 -2.98 -6.39
N VAL A 733 -45.75 -3.70 -5.26
CA VAL A 733 -46.91 -3.70 -4.34
C VAL A 733 -47.22 -2.28 -3.86
N MET A 734 -46.21 -1.51 -3.46
CA MET A 734 -46.39 -0.15 -2.99
C MET A 734 -46.83 0.82 -4.11
N GLN A 735 -46.45 0.57 -5.37
CA GLN A 735 -47.03 1.29 -6.51
C GLN A 735 -48.55 1.06 -6.62
N LEU A 736 -49.01 -0.19 -6.44
CA LEU A 736 -50.44 -0.50 -6.45
C LEU A 736 -51.18 0.16 -5.26
N VAL A 737 -50.50 0.33 -4.12
CA VAL A 737 -51.02 1.10 -2.98
C VAL A 737 -51.10 2.58 -3.31
N ASP A 738 -50.07 3.16 -3.92
CA ASP A 738 -50.07 4.56 -4.37
C ASP A 738 -51.18 4.84 -5.40
N GLU A 739 -51.49 3.85 -6.25
CA GLU A 739 -52.60 3.88 -7.23
C GLU A 739 -53.98 3.68 -6.60
N GLY A 740 -54.05 3.33 -5.31
CA GLY A 740 -55.30 3.01 -4.61
C GLY A 740 -55.94 1.68 -5.02
N LEU A 741 -55.18 0.81 -5.69
CA LEU A 741 -55.61 -0.51 -6.14
C LEU A 741 -55.43 -1.60 -5.07
N LEU A 742 -54.66 -1.32 -4.03
CA LEU A 742 -54.40 -2.22 -2.92
C LEU A 742 -54.35 -1.44 -1.60
N ASP A 743 -54.92 -2.00 -0.55
CA ASP A 743 -54.74 -1.55 0.83
C ASP A 743 -53.87 -2.56 1.57
N LEU A 744 -52.81 -2.08 2.25
CA LEU A 744 -51.86 -2.93 2.97
C LEU A 744 -52.51 -3.72 4.10
N ASP A 745 -53.57 -3.16 4.70
CA ASP A 745 -54.23 -3.68 5.88
C ASP A 745 -55.57 -4.36 5.57
N ALA A 746 -55.98 -4.37 4.29
CA ALA A 746 -57.10 -5.18 3.83
C ALA A 746 -56.72 -6.67 3.72
N PRO A 747 -57.65 -7.59 4.00
CA PRO A 747 -57.44 -9.02 3.79
C PRO A 747 -57.09 -9.37 2.34
N ILE A 748 -56.10 -10.25 2.13
CA ILE A 748 -55.69 -10.69 0.79
C ILE A 748 -56.85 -11.36 0.03
N VAL A 749 -57.80 -11.99 0.74
CA VAL A 749 -58.99 -12.61 0.14
C VAL A 749 -59.91 -11.63 -0.58
N ASP A 750 -59.81 -10.33 -0.32
CA ASP A 750 -60.56 -9.31 -1.05
C ASP A 750 -60.08 -9.20 -2.51
N VAL A 751 -58.82 -9.55 -2.76
CA VAL A 751 -58.22 -9.63 -4.11
C VAL A 751 -58.21 -11.06 -4.64
N LEU A 752 -57.94 -12.05 -3.78
CA LEU A 752 -57.85 -13.47 -4.10
C LEU A 752 -58.90 -14.28 -3.30
N PRO A 753 -60.20 -14.22 -3.66
CA PRO A 753 -61.26 -14.94 -2.94
C PRO A 753 -61.08 -16.48 -2.98
N GLU A 754 -60.33 -16.97 -3.96
CA GLU A 754 -59.91 -18.36 -4.10
C GLU A 754 -58.87 -18.81 -3.07
N LEU A 755 -58.17 -17.90 -2.37
CA LEU A 755 -57.07 -18.24 -1.46
C LEU A 755 -57.50 -19.25 -0.38
N ARG A 756 -56.71 -20.31 -0.23
CA ARG A 756 -56.84 -21.31 0.83
C ARG A 756 -55.48 -21.48 1.51
N LEU A 757 -55.49 -21.47 2.84
CA LEU A 757 -54.34 -21.78 3.71
C LEU A 757 -54.76 -22.91 4.67
N ALA A 758 -53.78 -23.59 5.28
CA ALA A 758 -54.07 -24.66 6.24
C ALA A 758 -54.95 -24.22 7.42
N ASP A 759 -54.84 -22.95 7.86
CA ASP A 759 -55.79 -22.31 8.77
C ASP A 759 -56.76 -21.39 7.99
N PRO A 760 -58.05 -21.74 7.90
CA PRO A 760 -59.06 -20.91 7.23
C PRO A 760 -59.30 -19.55 7.89
N GLN A 761 -59.00 -19.38 9.18
CA GLN A 761 -59.12 -18.07 9.86
C GLN A 761 -58.00 -17.14 9.42
N VAL A 762 -56.77 -17.65 9.34
CA VAL A 762 -55.65 -16.86 8.82
C VAL A 762 -55.85 -16.52 7.35
N ALA A 763 -56.39 -17.43 6.54
CA ALA A 763 -56.73 -17.11 5.14
C ALA A 763 -57.66 -15.88 5.02
N ARG A 764 -58.60 -15.69 5.95
CA ARG A 764 -59.53 -14.54 5.97
C ARG A 764 -58.96 -13.25 6.54
N GLN A 765 -57.83 -13.32 7.24
CA GLN A 765 -57.28 -12.20 8.02
C GLN A 765 -55.89 -11.77 7.58
N VAL A 766 -55.14 -12.63 6.88
CA VAL A 766 -53.81 -12.28 6.37
C VAL A 766 -53.92 -11.09 5.42
N THR A 767 -53.01 -10.14 5.56
CA THR A 767 -53.00 -8.88 4.81
C THR A 767 -51.69 -8.75 4.05
N MET A 768 -51.59 -7.82 3.13
CA MET A 768 -50.33 -7.57 2.42
C MET A 768 -49.22 -7.16 3.40
N ARG A 769 -49.53 -6.34 4.42
CA ARG A 769 -48.56 -5.99 5.47
C ARG A 769 -47.96 -7.23 6.11
N HIS A 770 -48.78 -8.20 6.53
CA HIS A 770 -48.30 -9.44 7.14
C HIS A 770 -47.34 -10.22 6.24
N LEU A 771 -47.56 -10.23 4.92
CA LEU A 771 -46.68 -10.89 3.96
C LEU A 771 -45.33 -10.16 3.87
N LEU A 772 -45.35 -8.84 3.70
CA LEU A 772 -44.17 -8.01 3.51
C LEU A 772 -43.30 -7.88 4.77
N THR A 773 -43.89 -8.07 5.96
CA THR A 773 -43.20 -8.03 7.24
C THR A 773 -42.80 -9.40 7.78
N HIS A 774 -43.04 -10.47 7.04
CA HIS A 774 -42.75 -11.85 7.47
C HIS A 774 -43.44 -12.25 8.80
N THR A 775 -44.66 -11.77 9.00
CA THR A 775 -45.46 -12.07 10.20
C THR A 775 -46.75 -12.83 9.86
N SER A 776 -46.85 -13.38 8.65
CA SER A 776 -48.03 -14.08 8.14
C SER A 776 -48.34 -15.41 8.83
N GLY A 777 -47.34 -16.03 9.47
CA GLY A 777 -47.46 -17.36 10.06
C GLY A 777 -47.40 -18.52 9.05
N ILE A 778 -47.35 -18.22 7.74
CA ILE A 778 -47.20 -19.20 6.67
C ILE A 778 -45.77 -19.73 6.69
N ASP A 779 -45.58 -21.05 6.57
CA ASP A 779 -44.24 -21.61 6.44
C ASP A 779 -43.51 -21.07 5.19
N GLY A 780 -42.26 -20.67 5.40
CA GLY A 780 -41.47 -19.93 4.43
C GLY A 780 -40.67 -20.74 3.42
N ASP A 781 -40.57 -22.06 3.58
CA ASP A 781 -39.57 -22.89 2.88
C ASP A 781 -40.23 -23.89 1.91
N VAL A 782 -41.22 -23.43 1.16
CA VAL A 782 -41.87 -24.18 0.09
C VAL A 782 -41.18 -23.85 -1.24
N PHE A 783 -40.40 -24.80 -1.77
CA PHE A 783 -39.66 -24.66 -3.03
C PHE A 783 -40.18 -25.60 -4.13
N THR A 784 -41.48 -25.90 -4.12
CA THR A 784 -42.07 -26.83 -5.08
C THR A 784 -42.05 -26.26 -6.51
N ASP A 785 -41.50 -27.03 -7.45
CA ASP A 785 -41.54 -26.70 -8.88
C ASP A 785 -42.95 -26.95 -9.44
N THR A 786 -43.66 -25.88 -9.77
CA THR A 786 -45.00 -25.93 -10.37
C THR A 786 -44.99 -25.87 -11.89
N GLY A 787 -43.80 -25.93 -12.50
CA GLY A 787 -43.58 -25.91 -13.94
C GLY A 787 -43.19 -24.53 -14.46
N ARG A 788 -42.97 -24.47 -15.78
CA ARG A 788 -42.51 -23.28 -16.51
C ARG A 788 -43.63 -22.40 -17.05
N GLY A 789 -44.90 -22.77 -16.89
CA GLY A 789 -46.04 -22.02 -17.42
C GLY A 789 -46.29 -20.70 -16.68
N ASP A 790 -47.09 -19.81 -17.29
CA ASP A 790 -47.48 -18.52 -16.69
C ASP A 790 -48.48 -18.67 -15.52
N ASP A 791 -49.01 -19.87 -15.32
CA ASP A 791 -49.84 -20.26 -14.18
C ASP A 791 -49.01 -20.76 -12.97
N CYS A 792 -47.68 -20.64 -13.00
CA CYS A 792 -46.81 -21.21 -11.97
C CYS A 792 -47.06 -20.64 -10.57
N LEU A 793 -47.34 -19.33 -10.44
CA LEU A 793 -47.66 -18.70 -9.15
C LEU A 793 -49.05 -19.09 -8.66
N GLU A 794 -50.03 -19.20 -9.55
CA GLU A 794 -51.38 -19.68 -9.23
C GLU A 794 -51.33 -21.09 -8.64
N ARG A 795 -50.64 -22.01 -9.33
CA ARG A 795 -50.46 -23.39 -8.88
C ARG A 795 -49.67 -23.51 -7.59
N TYR A 796 -48.73 -22.59 -7.35
CA TYR A 796 -47.98 -22.54 -6.09
C TYR A 796 -48.90 -22.09 -4.95
N VAL A 797 -49.68 -21.04 -5.15
CA VAL A 797 -50.63 -20.53 -4.15
C VAL A 797 -51.69 -21.57 -3.79
N ASP A 798 -52.17 -22.36 -4.75
CA ASP A 798 -53.09 -23.48 -4.49
C ASP A 798 -52.51 -24.52 -3.52
N GLN A 799 -51.20 -24.75 -3.56
CA GLN A 799 -50.52 -25.70 -2.67
C GLN A 799 -50.41 -25.19 -1.22
N LEU A 800 -50.52 -23.87 -0.99
CA LEU A 800 -50.45 -23.30 0.36
C LEU A 800 -51.60 -23.78 1.27
N ALA A 801 -52.67 -24.34 0.71
CA ALA A 801 -53.74 -24.99 1.45
C ALA A 801 -53.23 -26.17 2.32
N GLY A 802 -52.16 -26.84 1.90
CA GLY A 802 -51.53 -27.95 2.62
C GLY A 802 -50.29 -27.59 3.42
N VAL A 803 -49.88 -26.32 3.42
CA VAL A 803 -48.65 -25.85 4.07
C VAL A 803 -48.95 -25.49 5.53
N ALA A 804 -48.16 -26.04 6.45
CA ALA A 804 -48.36 -25.84 7.88
C ALA A 804 -48.24 -24.36 8.29
N GLN A 805 -48.92 -24.01 9.39
CA GLN A 805 -48.70 -22.74 10.07
C GLN A 805 -47.57 -22.88 11.08
N ASN A 806 -46.59 -21.98 10.99
CA ASN A 806 -45.40 -22.00 11.84
C ASN A 806 -45.59 -21.22 13.15
N HIS A 807 -46.37 -20.14 13.11
CA HIS A 807 -46.74 -19.34 14.28
C HIS A 807 -48.09 -18.62 14.03
N PRO A 808 -48.80 -18.16 15.07
CA PRO A 808 -50.03 -17.39 14.87
C PRO A 808 -49.77 -16.10 14.06
N LEU A 809 -50.79 -15.65 13.32
CA LEU A 809 -50.74 -14.41 12.53
C LEU A 809 -50.29 -13.22 13.40
N ALA A 810 -49.35 -12.42 12.90
CA ALA A 810 -48.76 -11.25 13.55
C ALA A 810 -47.98 -11.52 14.86
N ALA A 811 -47.82 -12.77 15.30
CA ALA A 811 -47.26 -13.05 16.62
C ALA A 811 -45.73 -12.86 16.74
N THR A 812 -44.99 -13.15 15.67
CA THR A 812 -43.53 -13.03 15.63
C THR A 812 -43.04 -12.88 14.19
N PHE A 813 -41.77 -12.55 14.03
CA PHE A 813 -41.08 -12.56 12.75
C PHE A 813 -40.56 -13.96 12.47
N SER A 814 -40.90 -14.50 11.30
CA SER A 814 -40.25 -15.68 10.74
C SER A 814 -40.18 -15.49 9.24
N TYR A 815 -38.96 -15.34 8.72
CA TYR A 815 -38.76 -14.98 7.33
C TYR A 815 -39.45 -16.00 6.39
N CYS A 816 -40.15 -15.51 5.37
CA CYS A 816 -41.18 -16.28 4.66
C CYS A 816 -41.13 -16.02 3.15
N ASN A 817 -40.61 -16.97 2.35
CA ASN A 817 -40.61 -16.84 0.89
C ASN A 817 -42.02 -17.02 0.31
N SER A 818 -42.78 -17.98 0.83
CA SER A 818 -44.15 -18.28 0.40
C SER A 818 -45.06 -17.05 0.45
N GLY A 819 -44.89 -16.19 1.47
CA GLY A 819 -45.62 -14.92 1.58
C GLY A 819 -45.32 -13.94 0.44
N PHE A 820 -44.07 -13.89 -0.02
CA PHE A 820 -43.70 -13.07 -1.18
C PHE A 820 -44.18 -13.66 -2.51
N VAL A 821 -44.24 -14.98 -2.62
CA VAL A 821 -44.86 -15.64 -3.79
C VAL A 821 -46.36 -15.32 -3.85
N LEU A 822 -47.05 -15.36 -2.71
CA LEU A 822 -48.45 -14.92 -2.61
C LEU A 822 -48.61 -13.43 -2.95
N ALA A 823 -47.69 -12.56 -2.50
CA ALA A 823 -47.69 -11.15 -2.90
C ALA A 823 -47.51 -10.98 -4.43
N GLY A 824 -46.64 -11.77 -5.05
CA GLY A 824 -46.51 -11.83 -6.51
C GLY A 824 -47.82 -12.22 -7.19
N ARG A 825 -48.55 -13.21 -6.66
CA ARG A 825 -49.86 -13.60 -7.20
C ARG A 825 -50.92 -12.49 -7.08
N VAL A 826 -50.89 -11.71 -6.00
CA VAL A 826 -51.74 -10.51 -5.85
C VAL A 826 -51.43 -9.49 -6.94
N ILE A 827 -50.14 -9.24 -7.24
CA ILE A 827 -49.73 -8.37 -8.35
C ILE A 827 -50.30 -8.88 -9.67
N GLU A 828 -50.22 -10.19 -9.94
CA GLU A 828 -50.78 -10.75 -11.18
C GLU A 828 -52.28 -10.51 -11.31
N LYS A 829 -53.01 -10.70 -10.20
CA LYS A 829 -54.46 -10.52 -10.17
C LYS A 829 -54.87 -9.07 -10.41
N LEU A 830 -54.18 -8.11 -9.79
CA LEU A 830 -54.50 -6.69 -9.89
C LEU A 830 -54.05 -6.08 -11.22
N THR A 831 -52.96 -6.57 -11.81
CA THR A 831 -52.41 -6.04 -13.06
C THR A 831 -52.92 -6.75 -14.31
N GLY A 832 -53.44 -7.98 -14.18
CA GLY A 832 -53.81 -8.83 -15.31
C GLY A 832 -52.61 -9.34 -16.11
N LYS A 833 -51.40 -9.28 -15.54
CA LYS A 833 -50.13 -9.67 -16.17
C LYS A 833 -49.44 -10.72 -15.31
N THR A 834 -48.52 -11.49 -15.89
CA THR A 834 -47.61 -12.31 -15.09
C THR A 834 -46.73 -11.41 -14.22
N TRP A 835 -46.23 -11.94 -13.11
CA TRP A 835 -45.32 -11.18 -12.25
C TRP A 835 -44.10 -10.68 -13.03
N ASP A 836 -43.51 -11.52 -13.89
CA ASP A 836 -42.39 -11.18 -14.75
C ASP A 836 -42.67 -9.92 -15.62
N LEU A 837 -43.83 -9.88 -16.27
CA LEU A 837 -44.23 -8.75 -17.11
C LEU A 837 -44.55 -7.50 -16.28
N ALA A 838 -45.20 -7.66 -15.12
CA ALA A 838 -45.48 -6.56 -14.22
C ALA A 838 -44.18 -5.90 -13.72
N MET A 839 -43.18 -6.70 -13.32
CA MET A 839 -41.86 -6.20 -12.93
C MET A 839 -41.19 -5.43 -14.07
N ARG A 840 -41.20 -5.99 -15.29
CA ARG A 840 -40.58 -5.36 -16.46
C ARG A 840 -41.20 -4.02 -16.80
N GLU A 841 -42.51 -3.93 -16.83
CA GLU A 841 -43.20 -2.73 -17.27
C GLU A 841 -43.27 -1.64 -16.19
N ARG A 842 -43.50 -2.03 -14.93
CA ARG A 842 -43.72 -1.06 -13.85
C ARG A 842 -42.43 -0.62 -13.15
N LEU A 843 -41.37 -1.43 -13.22
CA LEU A 843 -40.11 -1.16 -12.53
C LEU A 843 -38.90 -1.14 -13.48
N PHE A 844 -38.67 -2.17 -14.28
CA PHE A 844 -37.39 -2.29 -15.02
C PHE A 844 -37.29 -1.26 -16.15
N THR A 845 -38.32 -1.19 -17.00
CA THR A 845 -38.34 -0.28 -18.15
C THR A 845 -38.28 1.20 -17.71
N PRO A 846 -39.08 1.65 -16.73
CA PRO A 846 -39.03 3.05 -16.30
C PRO A 846 -37.72 3.45 -15.59
N LEU A 847 -37.02 2.50 -14.97
CA LEU A 847 -35.70 2.72 -14.38
C LEU A 847 -34.54 2.53 -15.37
N GLY A 848 -34.80 2.03 -16.58
CA GLY A 848 -33.75 1.73 -17.57
C GLY A 848 -32.88 0.52 -17.22
N LEU A 849 -33.40 -0.44 -16.45
CA LEU A 849 -32.68 -1.65 -16.05
C LEU A 849 -32.52 -2.59 -17.26
N SER A 850 -31.37 -2.50 -17.93
CA SER A 850 -31.11 -3.17 -19.21
C SER A 850 -30.39 -4.53 -19.05
N HIS A 851 -29.82 -4.78 -17.88
CA HIS A 851 -29.08 -5.98 -17.50
C HIS A 851 -29.76 -6.59 -16.27
N THR A 852 -31.03 -6.93 -16.44
CA THR A 852 -31.91 -7.48 -15.41
C THR A 852 -32.87 -8.49 -16.03
N ILE A 853 -33.01 -9.65 -15.39
CA ILE A 853 -33.84 -10.77 -15.86
C ILE A 853 -34.69 -11.34 -14.72
N THR A 854 -35.80 -11.98 -15.06
CA THR A 854 -36.61 -12.77 -14.11
C THR A 854 -36.76 -14.23 -14.54
N LEU A 855 -36.57 -14.52 -15.82
CA LEU A 855 -36.66 -15.86 -16.37
C LEU A 855 -35.26 -16.45 -16.62
N PRO A 856 -34.99 -17.70 -16.21
CA PRO A 856 -33.68 -18.32 -16.43
C PRO A 856 -33.22 -18.38 -17.89
N GLU A 857 -34.14 -18.57 -18.83
CA GLU A 857 -33.86 -18.56 -20.27
C GLU A 857 -33.32 -17.22 -20.79
N GLU A 858 -33.59 -16.11 -20.10
CA GLU A 858 -33.08 -14.78 -20.47
C GLU A 858 -31.59 -14.62 -20.14
N ALA A 859 -31.06 -15.44 -19.22
CA ALA A 859 -29.64 -15.42 -18.87
C ALA A 859 -28.71 -15.68 -20.07
N LEU A 860 -29.20 -16.41 -21.09
CA LEU A 860 -28.48 -16.69 -22.33
C LEU A 860 -28.17 -15.44 -23.15
N LEU A 861 -28.87 -14.33 -22.90
CA LEU A 861 -28.65 -13.05 -23.57
C LEU A 861 -27.48 -12.27 -22.98
N PHE A 862 -26.91 -12.72 -21.85
CA PHE A 862 -25.93 -11.97 -21.06
C PHE A 862 -24.77 -12.85 -20.58
N ARG A 863 -23.74 -12.19 -20.04
CA ARG A 863 -22.69 -12.82 -19.25
C ARG A 863 -23.21 -13.17 -17.85
N ALA A 864 -23.79 -14.36 -17.70
CA ALA A 864 -24.39 -14.77 -16.43
C ALA A 864 -23.46 -15.65 -15.58
N ALA A 865 -23.35 -15.32 -14.30
CA ALA A 865 -22.59 -16.09 -13.32
C ALA A 865 -23.25 -17.43 -13.01
N VAL A 866 -22.42 -18.45 -12.81
CA VAL A 866 -22.82 -19.77 -12.27
C VAL A 866 -22.34 -19.82 -10.82
N GLY A 867 -23.19 -20.30 -9.91
CA GLY A 867 -22.81 -20.44 -8.51
C GLY A 867 -21.76 -21.52 -8.30
N HIS A 868 -20.94 -21.38 -7.25
CA HIS A 868 -19.96 -22.38 -6.84
C HIS A 868 -20.18 -22.78 -5.38
N LEU A 869 -19.99 -24.06 -5.10
CA LEU A 869 -20.07 -24.67 -3.78
C LEU A 869 -18.67 -25.14 -3.37
N SER A 870 -18.34 -24.98 -2.10
CA SER A 870 -17.05 -25.38 -1.52
C SER A 870 -17.26 -26.51 -0.50
N PRO A 871 -17.55 -27.75 -0.94
CA PRO A 871 -17.78 -28.85 0.00
C PRO A 871 -16.52 -29.11 0.85
N GLY A 872 -16.67 -29.14 2.18
CA GLY A 872 -15.54 -29.41 3.08
C GLY A 872 -14.54 -28.26 3.22
N GLY A 873 -14.91 -27.02 2.86
CA GLY A 873 -13.99 -25.88 2.78
C GLY A 873 -12.92 -25.99 1.67
N GLY A 874 -13.11 -26.90 0.72
CA GLY A 874 -12.22 -27.12 -0.43
C GLY A 874 -12.31 -26.02 -1.51
N GLU A 875 -11.66 -26.26 -2.65
CA GLU A 875 -11.73 -25.36 -3.81
C GLU A 875 -13.17 -25.23 -4.33
N PRO A 876 -13.63 -24.02 -4.70
CA PRO A 876 -14.99 -23.82 -5.22
C PRO A 876 -15.23 -24.59 -6.52
N THR A 877 -16.30 -25.37 -6.55
CA THR A 877 -16.74 -26.16 -7.72
C THR A 877 -18.12 -25.69 -8.20
N SER A 878 -18.38 -25.68 -9.50
CA SER A 878 -19.66 -25.17 -10.01
C SER A 878 -20.86 -25.96 -9.47
N ALA A 879 -21.92 -25.23 -9.11
CA ALA A 879 -23.16 -25.79 -8.60
C ALA A 879 -23.85 -26.66 -9.68
N PRO A 880 -24.54 -27.75 -9.28
CA PRO A 880 -25.17 -28.68 -10.21
C PRO A 880 -26.43 -28.14 -10.89
N VAL A 881 -27.00 -27.06 -10.36
CA VAL A 881 -28.18 -26.37 -10.90
C VAL A 881 -27.97 -24.87 -10.80
N TRP A 882 -28.47 -24.12 -11.77
CA TRP A 882 -28.21 -22.68 -11.87
C TRP A 882 -29.09 -21.83 -10.94
N GLY A 883 -30.36 -22.19 -10.74
CA GLY A 883 -31.30 -21.38 -9.95
C GLY A 883 -32.48 -22.18 -9.42
N LEU A 884 -33.29 -21.54 -8.57
CA LEU A 884 -34.49 -22.13 -7.96
C LEU A 884 -35.66 -22.22 -8.98
N PRO A 885 -36.74 -22.97 -8.68
CA PRO A 885 -37.90 -23.08 -9.58
C PRO A 885 -38.61 -21.76 -9.86
N ARG A 886 -39.17 -21.57 -11.07
CA ARG A 886 -39.84 -20.32 -11.51
C ARG A 886 -40.90 -19.83 -10.51
N SER A 887 -41.58 -20.75 -9.84
CA SER A 887 -42.63 -20.49 -8.84
C SER A 887 -42.18 -19.62 -7.66
N VAL A 888 -40.88 -19.58 -7.34
CA VAL A 888 -40.33 -18.71 -6.28
C VAL A 888 -39.82 -17.35 -6.81
N GLY A 889 -40.15 -17.01 -8.06
CA GLY A 889 -39.76 -15.78 -8.73
C GLY A 889 -39.85 -14.53 -7.85
N PRO A 890 -41.05 -14.18 -7.35
CA PRO A 890 -41.28 -13.01 -6.50
C PRO A 890 -40.44 -12.93 -5.22
N ALA A 891 -39.87 -14.06 -4.77
CA ALA A 891 -39.09 -14.16 -3.55
C ALA A 891 -37.58 -14.17 -3.79
N GLY A 892 -37.08 -14.48 -5.00
CA GLY A 892 -35.64 -14.65 -5.16
C GLY A 892 -35.01 -14.95 -6.53
N LEU A 893 -35.71 -14.79 -7.67
CA LEU A 893 -35.13 -15.16 -8.98
C LEU A 893 -34.65 -14.01 -9.86
N VAL A 894 -34.65 -12.76 -9.39
CA VAL A 894 -34.07 -11.70 -10.20
C VAL A 894 -32.57 -11.95 -10.37
N GLY A 895 -32.10 -11.85 -11.62
CA GLY A 895 -30.69 -11.71 -11.95
C GLY A 895 -30.42 -10.29 -12.41
N ALA A 896 -29.36 -9.66 -11.92
CA ALA A 896 -29.03 -8.28 -12.29
C ALA A 896 -27.51 -8.02 -12.26
N ALA A 897 -27.07 -7.02 -13.02
CA ALA A 897 -25.75 -6.41 -12.88
C ALA A 897 -25.72 -5.37 -11.76
N THR A 898 -24.53 -5.01 -11.27
CA THR A 898 -24.39 -4.05 -10.15
C THR A 898 -24.99 -2.69 -10.46
N ALA A 899 -24.85 -2.18 -11.68
CA ALA A 899 -25.42 -0.91 -12.12
C ALA A 899 -26.96 -0.89 -12.00
N ASP A 900 -27.64 -1.96 -12.39
CA ASP A 900 -29.10 -2.05 -12.33
C ASP A 900 -29.60 -2.15 -10.88
N VAL A 901 -28.89 -2.89 -10.01
CA VAL A 901 -29.21 -2.93 -8.58
C VAL A 901 -29.04 -1.55 -7.93
N LEU A 902 -28.01 -0.80 -8.33
CA LEU A 902 -27.79 0.56 -7.83
C LEU A 902 -28.78 1.57 -8.40
N ALA A 903 -29.23 1.42 -9.65
CA ALA A 903 -30.32 2.23 -10.20
C ALA A 903 -31.63 2.01 -9.43
N PHE A 904 -31.92 0.76 -9.04
CA PHE A 904 -33.01 0.46 -8.12
C PHE A 904 -32.78 1.07 -6.73
N ALA A 905 -31.58 0.96 -6.16
CA ALA A 905 -31.28 1.58 -4.86
C ALA A 905 -31.43 3.10 -4.89
N ARG A 906 -31.04 3.74 -6.01
CA ARG A 906 -31.18 5.17 -6.25
C ARG A 906 -32.64 5.62 -6.20
N LEU A 907 -33.58 4.82 -6.71
CA LEU A 907 -35.01 5.11 -6.61
C LEU A 907 -35.41 5.38 -5.16
N HIS A 908 -34.95 4.54 -4.22
CA HIS A 908 -35.24 4.69 -2.79
C HIS A 908 -34.48 5.87 -2.17
N LEU A 909 -33.20 6.06 -2.50
CA LEU A 909 -32.40 7.19 -2.00
C LEU A 909 -32.93 8.56 -2.45
N THR A 910 -33.59 8.62 -3.61
CA THR A 910 -34.15 9.86 -4.19
C THR A 910 -35.64 10.05 -3.87
N GLY A 911 -36.18 9.24 -2.95
CA GLY A 911 -37.57 9.34 -2.53
C GLY A 911 -38.56 8.99 -3.64
N GLY A 912 -38.20 8.08 -4.55
CA GLY A 912 -39.08 7.47 -5.54
C GLY A 912 -38.95 8.04 -6.95
N LEU A 913 -37.83 8.69 -7.29
CA LEU A 913 -37.58 9.26 -8.61
C LEU A 913 -36.78 8.32 -9.52
N ALA A 914 -37.28 8.11 -10.73
CA ALA A 914 -36.53 7.48 -11.82
C ALA A 914 -35.48 8.44 -12.42
N PRO A 915 -34.51 7.91 -13.20
CA PRO A 915 -33.49 8.75 -13.85
C PRO A 915 -34.05 9.84 -14.77
N ASN A 916 -35.21 9.61 -15.38
CA ASN A 916 -35.92 10.57 -16.24
C ASN A 916 -36.68 11.66 -15.46
N GLY A 917 -36.65 11.64 -14.12
CA GLY A 917 -37.37 12.56 -13.24
C GLY A 917 -38.82 12.17 -12.93
N GLU A 918 -39.33 11.08 -13.50
CA GLU A 918 -40.66 10.55 -13.20
C GLU A 918 -40.71 9.95 -11.79
N ARG A 919 -41.82 10.17 -11.07
CA ARG A 919 -42.02 9.59 -9.75
C ARG A 919 -42.70 8.24 -9.87
N LEU A 920 -41.92 7.17 -9.75
CA LEU A 920 -42.41 5.79 -9.80
C LEU A 920 -42.96 5.31 -8.46
N LEU A 921 -42.55 5.93 -7.35
CA LEU A 921 -43.05 5.60 -6.02
C LEU A 921 -43.29 6.88 -5.23
N ALA A 922 -44.40 6.96 -4.50
CA ALA A 922 -44.66 8.10 -3.63
C ALA A 922 -43.58 8.18 -2.53
N ARG A 923 -43.20 9.40 -2.15
CA ARG A 923 -42.21 9.62 -1.08
C ARG A 923 -42.64 8.98 0.23
N ALA A 924 -43.95 9.05 0.53
CA ALA A 924 -44.53 8.39 1.71
C ALA A 924 -44.37 6.86 1.66
N SER A 925 -44.49 6.26 0.48
CA SER A 925 -44.31 4.82 0.29
C SER A 925 -42.84 4.40 0.40
N VAL A 926 -41.90 5.19 -0.11
CA VAL A 926 -40.45 4.98 0.15
C VAL A 926 -40.15 5.00 1.65
N HIS A 927 -40.67 6.00 2.37
CA HIS A 927 -40.47 6.09 3.82
C HIS A 927 -41.13 4.90 4.54
N ALA A 928 -42.38 4.56 4.21
CA ALA A 928 -43.08 3.42 4.80
C ALA A 928 -42.35 2.09 4.59
N MET A 929 -41.66 1.92 3.45
CA MET A 929 -40.82 0.76 3.20
C MET A 929 -39.59 0.69 4.11
N ALA A 930 -38.97 1.83 4.44
CA ALA A 930 -37.81 1.91 5.30
C ALA A 930 -38.14 1.99 6.81
N ASP A 931 -39.36 2.39 7.15
CA ASP A 931 -39.83 2.56 8.52
C ASP A 931 -39.94 1.21 9.25
N ARG A 932 -39.62 1.21 10.55
CA ARG A 932 -39.70 0.04 11.43
C ARG A 932 -41.13 -0.52 11.46
N GLN A 933 -41.31 -1.76 11.01
CA GLN A 933 -42.59 -2.49 11.08
C GLN A 933 -42.59 -3.56 12.17
N THR A 934 -41.53 -4.38 12.26
CA THR A 934 -41.40 -5.43 13.28
C THR A 934 -39.96 -5.59 13.74
N ASN A 935 -39.78 -6.08 14.97
CA ASN A 935 -38.46 -6.43 15.51
C ASN A 935 -38.08 -7.85 15.08
N LEU A 936 -36.78 -8.07 14.89
CA LEU A 936 -36.26 -9.41 14.76
C LEU A 936 -36.04 -9.98 16.18
N PRO A 937 -36.42 -11.25 16.44
CA PRO A 937 -36.05 -11.94 17.67
C PRO A 937 -34.53 -12.01 17.89
N ASP A 938 -33.77 -11.99 16.79
CA ASP A 938 -32.31 -11.99 16.79
C ASP A 938 -31.78 -10.77 16.02
N PRO A 939 -31.21 -9.75 16.72
CA PRO A 939 -30.67 -8.56 16.09
C PRO A 939 -29.28 -8.74 15.47
N HIS A 940 -28.67 -9.93 15.57
CA HIS A 940 -27.29 -10.18 15.18
C HIS A 940 -27.13 -10.90 13.83
N SER A 941 -28.15 -11.63 13.37
CA SER A 941 -28.04 -12.41 12.12
C SER A 941 -28.07 -11.54 10.87
N ILE A 942 -29.15 -10.76 10.68
CA ILE A 942 -29.42 -10.05 9.42
C ILE A 942 -29.84 -8.59 9.63
N GLY A 943 -30.05 -8.12 10.86
CA GLY A 943 -30.47 -6.74 11.18
C GLY A 943 -31.24 -6.67 12.49
N ASP A 944 -31.48 -5.46 13.02
CA ASP A 944 -32.19 -5.26 14.29
C ASP A 944 -33.72 -5.28 14.13
N SER A 945 -34.22 -4.90 12.95
CA SER A 945 -35.64 -4.77 12.67
C SER A 945 -35.94 -4.88 11.18
N TRP A 946 -37.22 -4.90 10.84
CA TRP A 946 -37.71 -5.11 9.47
C TRP A 946 -38.67 -3.99 9.07
N GLY A 947 -38.54 -3.50 7.84
CA GLY A 947 -39.43 -2.55 7.18
C GLY A 947 -40.48 -3.24 6.30
N LEU A 948 -41.03 -2.57 5.29
CA LEU A 948 -41.78 -3.28 4.24
C LEU A 948 -40.78 -3.77 3.19
N GLY A 949 -40.34 -5.02 3.33
CA GLY A 949 -39.35 -5.66 2.47
C GLY A 949 -37.89 -5.31 2.78
N TRP A 950 -37.58 -4.14 3.36
CA TRP A 950 -36.22 -3.78 3.75
C TRP A 950 -35.81 -4.36 5.10
N ILE A 951 -34.57 -4.83 5.20
CA ILE A 951 -33.92 -5.09 6.48
C ILE A 951 -33.35 -3.78 7.02
N ARG A 952 -33.46 -3.58 8.34
CA ARG A 952 -32.97 -2.37 9.03
C ARG A 952 -31.79 -2.76 9.92
N PHE A 953 -30.77 -1.90 9.91
CA PHE A 953 -29.54 -2.03 10.66
C PHE A 953 -29.26 -0.74 11.42
N ASP A 954 -28.87 -0.85 12.69
CA ASP A 954 -28.22 0.20 13.45
C ASP A 954 -26.70 0.01 13.39
N TRP A 955 -26.03 0.93 12.69
CA TRP A 955 -24.57 1.00 12.61
C TRP A 955 -24.10 2.30 13.27
N ASP A 956 -23.65 2.20 14.51
CA ASP A 956 -23.14 3.32 15.30
C ASP A 956 -24.14 4.50 15.41
N GLY A 957 -25.43 4.18 15.59
CA GLY A 957 -26.50 5.17 15.67
C GLY A 957 -27.02 5.66 14.32
N HIS A 958 -26.47 5.18 13.22
CA HIS A 958 -26.95 5.48 11.87
C HIS A 958 -27.90 4.39 11.37
N GLN A 959 -29.07 4.81 10.86
CA GLN A 959 -30.04 3.90 10.29
C GLN A 959 -29.65 3.51 8.86
N VAL A 960 -29.15 2.29 8.72
CA VAL A 960 -28.89 1.67 7.42
C VAL A 960 -30.07 0.77 7.07
N ILE A 961 -30.42 0.72 5.79
CA ILE A 961 -31.38 -0.26 5.25
C ILE A 961 -30.68 -1.11 4.19
N GLY A 962 -31.18 -2.32 3.97
CA GLY A 962 -30.57 -3.20 2.98
C GLY A 962 -31.27 -4.53 2.88
N HIS A 963 -30.72 -5.41 2.06
CA HIS A 963 -31.18 -6.79 1.99
C HIS A 963 -30.04 -7.69 1.50
N ASP A 964 -30.02 -8.94 1.96
CA ASP A 964 -29.09 -9.98 1.53
C ASP A 964 -29.78 -11.02 0.66
N GLY A 965 -29.09 -11.51 -0.35
CA GLY A 965 -29.59 -12.51 -1.29
C GLY A 965 -28.72 -13.74 -1.27
N GLY A 966 -29.31 -14.90 -0.99
CA GLY A 966 -28.65 -16.20 -1.17
C GLY A 966 -29.40 -17.02 -2.20
N THR A 967 -28.66 -17.64 -3.11
CA THR A 967 -29.15 -18.66 -4.03
C THR A 967 -28.16 -19.83 -4.06
N ILE A 968 -28.26 -20.72 -5.05
CA ILE A 968 -27.44 -21.92 -5.12
C ILE A 968 -26.02 -21.52 -5.56
N GLY A 969 -25.12 -21.38 -4.59
CA GLY A 969 -23.71 -21.03 -4.81
C GLY A 969 -23.46 -19.57 -5.21
N GLN A 970 -24.45 -18.68 -5.10
CA GLN A 970 -24.27 -17.23 -5.29
C GLN A 970 -24.80 -16.47 -4.06
N ALA A 971 -24.17 -15.33 -3.79
CA ALA A 971 -24.58 -14.43 -2.72
C ALA A 971 -24.50 -12.97 -3.16
N ALA A 972 -25.46 -12.17 -2.72
CA ALA A 972 -25.59 -10.75 -3.00
C ALA A 972 -25.84 -9.97 -1.71
N PHE A 973 -25.26 -8.79 -1.60
CA PHE A 973 -25.40 -7.90 -0.45
C PHE A 973 -25.70 -6.49 -0.96
N LEU A 974 -26.72 -5.84 -0.40
CA LEU A 974 -27.09 -4.46 -0.73
C LEU A 974 -27.30 -3.68 0.56
N ARG A 975 -26.63 -2.53 0.70
CA ARG A 975 -26.81 -1.60 1.82
C ARG A 975 -26.98 -0.18 1.31
N LEU A 976 -27.91 0.55 1.90
CA LEU A 976 -28.22 1.95 1.64
C LEU A 976 -28.12 2.70 2.97
N LEU A 977 -27.48 3.87 2.93
CA LEU A 977 -27.46 4.85 4.01
C LEU A 977 -28.23 6.09 3.51
N PRO A 978 -29.56 6.15 3.74
CA PRO A 978 -30.41 7.18 3.15
C PRO A 978 -30.00 8.61 3.53
N GLU A 979 -29.60 8.83 4.78
CA GLU A 979 -29.19 10.15 5.29
C GLU A 979 -27.99 10.76 4.55
N GLN A 980 -27.13 9.94 3.94
CA GLN A 980 -25.95 10.40 3.19
C GLN A 980 -26.02 10.08 1.69
N GLY A 981 -27.11 9.48 1.22
CA GLY A 981 -27.30 9.12 -0.19
C GLY A 981 -26.29 8.09 -0.71
N LEU A 982 -25.78 7.20 0.14
CA LEU A 982 -24.80 6.16 -0.23
C LEU A 982 -25.49 4.80 -0.41
N ALA A 983 -25.18 4.09 -1.49
CA ALA A 983 -25.58 2.69 -1.71
C ALA A 983 -24.37 1.86 -2.13
N VAL A 984 -24.27 0.64 -1.62
CA VAL A 984 -23.22 -0.31 -1.94
C VAL A 984 -23.87 -1.65 -2.26
N VAL A 985 -23.46 -2.26 -3.37
CA VAL A 985 -23.87 -3.61 -3.77
C VAL A 985 -22.63 -4.49 -3.99
N LEU A 986 -22.67 -5.72 -3.51
CA LEU A 986 -21.67 -6.75 -3.82
C LEU A 986 -22.38 -8.00 -4.30
N LEU A 987 -21.98 -8.51 -5.46
CA LEU A 987 -22.48 -9.73 -6.09
C LEU A 987 -21.34 -10.74 -6.19
N THR A 988 -21.57 -11.99 -5.81
CA THR A 988 -20.54 -13.03 -5.74
C THR A 988 -21.08 -14.39 -6.18
N ASN A 989 -20.21 -15.26 -6.69
CA ASN A 989 -20.58 -16.59 -7.17
C ASN A 989 -19.89 -17.76 -6.45
N GLY A 990 -19.47 -17.60 -5.19
CA GLY A 990 -18.93 -18.70 -4.38
C GLY A 990 -17.91 -18.26 -3.33
N GLY A 991 -17.12 -19.22 -2.83
CA GLY A 991 -16.07 -18.97 -1.83
C GLY A 991 -16.62 -18.66 -0.44
N SER A 992 -15.97 -17.73 0.27
CA SER A 992 -16.45 -17.18 1.56
C SER A 992 -17.02 -15.76 1.37
N PRO A 993 -18.22 -15.61 0.76
CA PRO A 993 -18.72 -14.31 0.35
C PRO A 993 -19.09 -13.39 1.51
N ARG A 994 -19.46 -13.96 2.68
CA ARG A 994 -19.77 -13.18 3.87
C ARG A 994 -18.54 -12.47 4.45
N ASP A 995 -17.39 -13.16 4.50
CA ASP A 995 -16.14 -12.56 4.98
C ASP A 995 -15.69 -11.43 4.03
N LEU A 996 -15.82 -11.63 2.72
CA LEU A 996 -15.55 -10.59 1.71
C LEU A 996 -16.46 -9.37 1.92
N TYR A 997 -17.77 -9.58 2.10
CA TYR A 997 -18.75 -8.54 2.37
C TYR A 997 -18.41 -7.75 3.64
N GLU A 998 -18.15 -8.42 4.76
CA GLU A 998 -17.88 -7.78 6.04
C GLU A 998 -16.58 -6.96 6.02
N GLY A 999 -15.53 -7.47 5.34
CA GLY A 999 -14.28 -6.74 5.14
C GLY A 999 -14.47 -5.48 4.30
N LEU A 1000 -15.09 -5.62 3.12
CA LEU A 1000 -15.31 -4.50 2.20
C LEU A 1000 -16.24 -3.44 2.80
N TYR A 1001 -17.40 -3.82 3.34
CA TYR A 1001 -18.40 -2.85 3.78
C TYR A 1001 -17.94 -2.08 5.01
N ARG A 1002 -17.18 -2.73 5.92
CA ARG A 1002 -16.57 -2.04 7.06
C ARG A 1002 -15.60 -0.94 6.60
N GLU A 1003 -14.79 -1.20 5.58
CA GLU A 1003 -13.88 -0.22 5.00
C GLU A 1003 -14.63 0.88 4.25
N ILE A 1004 -15.55 0.51 3.35
CA ILE A 1004 -16.32 1.43 2.50
C ILE A 1004 -17.11 2.42 3.36
N PHE A 1005 -17.91 1.94 4.31
CA PHE A 1005 -18.76 2.84 5.11
C PHE A 1005 -17.95 3.69 6.09
N ALA A 1006 -16.88 3.15 6.67
CA ALA A 1006 -16.00 3.94 7.53
C ALA A 1006 -15.28 5.05 6.74
N GLU A 1007 -14.79 4.76 5.54
CA GLU A 1007 -14.04 5.72 4.74
C GLU A 1007 -14.94 6.74 4.04
N LEU A 1008 -16.04 6.28 3.44
CA LEU A 1008 -16.89 7.12 2.60
C LEU A 1008 -17.93 7.91 3.39
N ALA A 1009 -18.41 7.36 4.52
CA ALA A 1009 -19.52 7.91 5.29
C ALA A 1009 -19.19 8.18 6.77
N GLY A 1010 -18.00 7.77 7.25
CA GLY A 1010 -17.65 7.87 8.66
C GLY A 1010 -18.48 6.96 9.57
N VAL A 1011 -19.15 5.94 9.01
CA VAL A 1011 -20.07 5.06 9.73
C VAL A 1011 -19.38 3.73 10.04
N ALA A 1012 -19.32 3.36 11.32
CA ALA A 1012 -18.76 2.08 11.74
C ALA A 1012 -19.80 0.97 11.67
N MET A 1013 -19.56 -0.04 10.82
CA MET A 1013 -20.40 -1.23 10.74
C MET A 1013 -20.34 -2.05 12.03
N SER A 1014 -21.50 -2.44 12.57
CA SER A 1014 -21.63 -3.29 13.75
C SER A 1014 -20.82 -4.59 13.64
N ARG A 1015 -20.25 -5.05 14.75
CA ARG A 1015 -19.45 -6.29 14.77
C ARG A 1015 -20.38 -7.52 14.82
N PRO A 1016 -20.01 -8.62 14.15
CA PRO A 1016 -20.70 -9.89 14.33
C PRO A 1016 -20.72 -10.31 15.80
N LEU A 1017 -21.72 -11.11 16.17
CA LEU A 1017 -21.80 -11.71 17.50
C LEU A 1017 -20.57 -12.59 17.75
N GLU A 1018 -19.94 -12.44 18.91
CA GLU A 1018 -18.88 -13.31 19.39
C GLU A 1018 -19.13 -13.57 20.89
N PRO A 1019 -19.28 -14.83 21.33
CA PRO A 1019 -19.39 -15.15 22.75
C PRO A 1019 -18.15 -14.70 23.53
N ALA A 1020 -18.35 -14.31 24.79
CA ALA A 1020 -17.24 -13.97 25.67
C ALA A 1020 -16.31 -15.17 25.90
N ALA A 1021 -15.01 -14.92 26.10
CA ALA A 1021 -14.02 -15.96 26.38
C ALA A 1021 -14.38 -16.78 27.63
N GLU A 1022 -15.04 -16.16 28.61
CA GLU A 1022 -15.69 -16.82 29.74
C GLU A 1022 -17.21 -16.62 29.61
N PRO A 1023 -17.95 -17.60 29.07
CA PRO A 1023 -19.39 -17.51 28.89
C PRO A 1023 -20.13 -17.37 30.24
N PRO A 1024 -21.24 -16.61 30.30
CA PRO A 1024 -22.01 -16.46 31.53
C PRO A 1024 -22.64 -17.79 31.97
N ALA A 1025 -22.77 -17.97 33.28
CA ALA A 1025 -23.54 -19.08 33.85
C ALA A 1025 -25.05 -18.80 33.67
N VAL A 1026 -25.73 -19.67 32.91
CA VAL A 1026 -27.17 -19.55 32.60
C VAL A 1026 -27.90 -20.85 32.92
N ASP A 1027 -29.19 -20.79 33.24
CA ASP A 1027 -30.04 -21.98 33.39
C ASP A 1027 -30.45 -22.54 32.02
N ALA A 1028 -29.48 -23.12 31.31
CA ALA A 1028 -29.67 -23.54 29.92
C ALA A 1028 -30.69 -24.68 29.76
N ARG A 1029 -30.94 -25.48 30.81
CA ARG A 1029 -31.79 -26.68 30.73
C ARG A 1029 -33.26 -26.36 30.42
N ARG A 1030 -33.74 -25.16 30.74
CA ARG A 1030 -35.12 -24.73 30.44
C ARG A 1030 -35.42 -24.69 28.93
N HIS A 1031 -34.37 -24.52 28.12
CA HIS A 1031 -34.46 -24.44 26.66
C HIS A 1031 -34.39 -25.81 25.97
N ALA A 1032 -34.04 -26.88 26.70
CA ALA A 1032 -33.96 -28.22 26.15
C ALA A 1032 -35.33 -28.73 25.66
N GLY A 1033 -35.34 -29.42 24.52
CA GLY A 1033 -36.54 -29.98 23.90
C GLY A 1033 -36.42 -30.05 22.38
N VAL A 1034 -37.52 -30.40 21.73
CA VAL A 1034 -37.60 -30.49 20.27
C VAL A 1034 -38.37 -29.29 19.75
N TYR A 1035 -37.76 -28.57 18.81
CA TYR A 1035 -38.37 -27.48 18.07
C TYR A 1035 -38.50 -27.91 16.62
N GLU A 1036 -39.68 -27.74 16.03
CA GLU A 1036 -39.95 -28.31 14.71
C GLU A 1036 -40.79 -27.37 13.86
N ARG A 1037 -40.34 -27.18 12.61
CA ARG A 1037 -41.04 -26.45 11.55
C ARG A 1037 -40.91 -27.24 10.25
N ALA A 1038 -41.58 -26.82 9.18
CA ALA A 1038 -41.42 -27.56 7.92
C ALA A 1038 -39.95 -27.50 7.46
N GLY A 1039 -39.43 -28.65 7.05
CA GLY A 1039 -38.08 -28.78 6.51
C GLY A 1039 -36.95 -28.89 7.55
N VAL A 1040 -37.20 -28.61 8.84
CA VAL A 1040 -36.16 -28.66 9.88
C VAL A 1040 -36.70 -29.09 11.24
N ARG A 1041 -36.03 -30.07 11.86
CA ARG A 1041 -36.19 -30.48 13.25
C ARG A 1041 -34.93 -30.13 14.04
N ALA A 1042 -35.07 -29.35 15.11
CA ALA A 1042 -34.01 -28.94 16.00
C ALA A 1042 -34.18 -29.57 17.38
N GLU A 1043 -33.28 -30.47 17.77
CA GLU A 1043 -33.24 -31.07 19.10
C GLU A 1043 -32.19 -30.34 19.94
N VAL A 1044 -32.63 -29.61 20.96
CA VAL A 1044 -31.77 -28.92 21.92
C VAL A 1044 -31.56 -29.85 23.11
N LEU A 1045 -30.38 -30.45 23.17
CA LEU A 1045 -30.04 -31.53 24.09
C LEU A 1045 -29.19 -30.99 25.26
N PRO A 1046 -29.51 -31.32 26.52
CA PRO A 1046 -28.64 -31.00 27.64
C PRO A 1046 -27.39 -31.86 27.62
N THR A 1047 -26.22 -31.25 27.81
CA THR A 1047 -24.93 -31.95 27.98
C THR A 1047 -24.42 -31.75 29.41
N GLY A 1048 -23.27 -32.35 29.75
CA GLY A 1048 -22.67 -32.22 31.08
C GLY A 1048 -22.38 -30.76 31.47
N ASP A 1049 -21.99 -29.94 30.49
CA ASP A 1049 -21.48 -28.58 30.67
C ASP A 1049 -22.28 -27.50 29.88
N GLY A 1050 -23.38 -27.85 29.19
CA GLY A 1050 -24.12 -26.87 28.36
C GLY A 1050 -25.30 -27.45 27.55
N LEU A 1051 -25.55 -26.90 26.37
CA LEU A 1051 -26.53 -27.39 25.40
C LEU A 1051 -25.85 -27.79 24.09
N ARG A 1052 -26.44 -28.75 23.38
CA ARG A 1052 -26.08 -29.11 22.02
C ARG A 1052 -27.30 -29.02 21.12
N LEU A 1053 -27.16 -28.34 19.98
CA LEU A 1053 -28.17 -28.30 18.94
C LEU A 1053 -27.90 -29.43 17.94
N ARG A 1054 -28.81 -30.41 17.87
CA ARG A 1054 -28.87 -31.34 16.74
C ARG A 1054 -29.91 -30.84 15.76
N GLN A 1055 -29.48 -30.43 14.59
CA GLN A 1055 -30.34 -30.02 13.50
C GLN A 1055 -30.47 -31.16 12.49
N THR A 1056 -31.70 -31.55 12.17
CA THR A 1056 -32.02 -32.52 11.12
C THR A 1056 -32.89 -31.85 10.06
N LEU A 1057 -32.42 -31.83 8.81
CA LEU A 1057 -33.24 -31.45 7.66
C LEU A 1057 -34.30 -32.52 7.42
N THR A 1058 -35.53 -32.09 7.16
CA THR A 1058 -36.68 -32.97 6.93
C THR A 1058 -37.35 -32.65 5.58
N GLY A 1059 -38.18 -33.57 5.09
CA GLY A 1059 -38.87 -33.38 3.80
C GLY A 1059 -37.92 -33.29 2.59
N PRO A 1060 -38.32 -32.59 1.50
CA PRO A 1060 -37.55 -32.51 0.26
C PRO A 1060 -36.13 -31.92 0.42
N LEU A 1061 -35.90 -31.10 1.46
CA LEU A 1061 -34.58 -30.54 1.76
C LEU A 1061 -33.57 -31.59 2.24
N ALA A 1062 -34.04 -32.68 2.85
CA ALA A 1062 -33.19 -33.79 3.28
C ALA A 1062 -32.59 -34.56 2.09
N GLU A 1063 -33.29 -34.62 0.96
CA GLU A 1063 -32.83 -35.30 -0.27
C GLU A 1063 -31.69 -34.55 -0.98
N LEU A 1064 -31.52 -33.26 -0.67
CA LEU A 1064 -30.49 -32.39 -1.23
C LEU A 1064 -29.21 -32.36 -0.40
N ALA A 1065 -29.22 -32.93 0.81
CA ALA A 1065 -28.09 -32.92 1.73
C ALA A 1065 -27.44 -34.31 1.84
N PRO A 1066 -26.11 -34.44 1.60
CA PRO A 1066 -25.42 -35.72 1.77
C PRO A 1066 -25.43 -36.23 3.21
N ASP A 1067 -25.46 -35.31 4.19
CA ASP A 1067 -25.72 -35.58 5.59
C ASP A 1067 -26.83 -34.64 6.09
N PRO A 1068 -28.06 -35.14 6.31
CA PRO A 1068 -29.18 -34.31 6.72
C PRO A 1068 -29.12 -33.93 8.21
N THR A 1069 -28.22 -34.50 9.02
CA THR A 1069 -28.14 -34.21 10.46
C THR A 1069 -26.79 -33.62 10.84
N GLN A 1070 -26.80 -32.47 11.52
CA GLN A 1070 -25.59 -31.82 12.03
C GLN A 1070 -25.75 -31.49 13.51
N GLU A 1071 -24.65 -31.57 14.27
CA GLU A 1071 -24.62 -31.26 15.69
C GLU A 1071 -23.66 -30.11 15.96
N TYR A 1072 -24.09 -29.16 16.79
CA TYR A 1072 -23.29 -28.01 17.20
C TYR A 1072 -23.39 -27.78 18.70
N ASP A 1073 -22.25 -27.52 19.33
CA ASP A 1073 -22.22 -27.09 20.73
C ASP A 1073 -22.68 -25.64 20.83
N LEU A 1074 -23.62 -25.37 21.75
CA LEU A 1074 -24.16 -24.04 21.99
C LEU A 1074 -23.42 -23.37 23.14
N VAL A 1075 -22.80 -22.24 22.84
CA VAL A 1075 -22.12 -21.38 23.82
C VAL A 1075 -23.09 -20.29 24.29
N PRO A 1076 -23.30 -20.11 25.61
CA PRO A 1076 -24.20 -19.10 26.12
C PRO A 1076 -23.65 -17.69 25.90
N VAL A 1077 -24.52 -16.78 25.49
CA VAL A 1077 -24.26 -15.34 25.38
C VAL A 1077 -25.08 -14.59 26.43
N SER A 1078 -26.34 -14.99 26.62
CA SER A 1078 -27.22 -14.53 27.70
C SER A 1078 -28.21 -15.66 28.07
N ASP A 1079 -29.11 -15.39 29.02
CA ASP A 1079 -30.12 -16.35 29.49
C ASP A 1079 -30.96 -16.98 28.36
N ASP A 1080 -31.17 -16.25 27.26
CA ASP A 1080 -32.04 -16.64 26.15
C ASP A 1080 -31.33 -16.62 24.79
N LEU A 1081 -30.05 -16.26 24.75
CA LEU A 1081 -29.24 -16.20 23.53
C LEU A 1081 -28.02 -17.11 23.65
N PHE A 1082 -27.91 -18.02 22.69
CA PHE A 1082 -26.75 -18.89 22.52
C PHE A 1082 -26.15 -18.66 21.14
N ALA A 1083 -24.94 -19.14 20.92
CA ALA A 1083 -24.34 -19.16 19.60
C ALA A 1083 -23.53 -20.44 19.37
N PHE A 1084 -23.42 -20.86 18.12
CA PHE A 1084 -22.51 -21.93 17.72
C PHE A 1084 -21.60 -21.49 16.57
N LEU A 1085 -20.45 -22.14 16.46
CA LEU A 1085 -19.53 -21.97 15.34
C LEU A 1085 -19.53 -23.26 14.53
N ALA A 1086 -20.04 -23.20 13.30
CA ALA A 1086 -19.95 -24.35 12.39
C ALA A 1086 -18.48 -24.60 11.98
N PRO A 1087 -18.04 -25.85 11.80
CA PRO A 1087 -16.63 -26.18 11.51
C PRO A 1087 -16.02 -25.44 10.31
N GLU A 1088 -16.83 -25.10 9.32
CA GLU A 1088 -16.40 -24.39 8.09
C GLU A 1088 -16.68 -22.87 8.14
N SER A 1089 -17.26 -22.37 9.24
CA SER A 1089 -17.59 -20.96 9.43
C SER A 1089 -16.58 -20.28 10.35
N ARG A 1090 -16.29 -19.01 10.06
CA ARG A 1090 -15.58 -18.10 10.98
C ARG A 1090 -16.53 -17.18 11.75
N THR A 1091 -17.81 -17.21 11.43
CA THR A 1091 -18.86 -16.39 12.05
C THR A 1091 -19.74 -17.24 12.95
N TRP A 1092 -19.98 -16.76 14.17
CA TRP A 1092 -20.91 -17.37 15.10
C TRP A 1092 -22.35 -17.21 14.62
N THR A 1093 -23.14 -18.29 14.73
CA THR A 1093 -24.56 -18.29 14.41
C THR A 1093 -25.39 -18.17 15.68
N PRO A 1094 -26.26 -17.14 15.81
CA PRO A 1094 -27.11 -16.97 16.98
C PRO A 1094 -28.25 -18.00 17.02
N VAL A 1095 -28.63 -18.38 18.23
CA VAL A 1095 -29.79 -19.23 18.55
C VAL A 1095 -30.53 -18.57 19.70
N THR A 1096 -31.67 -17.94 19.41
CA THR A 1096 -32.45 -17.17 20.39
C THR A 1096 -33.69 -17.94 20.81
N PHE A 1097 -33.84 -18.17 22.12
CA PHE A 1097 -35.04 -18.75 22.71
C PHE A 1097 -35.97 -17.66 23.22
N TYR A 1098 -37.28 -17.80 23.01
CA TYR A 1098 -38.25 -16.81 23.47
C TYR A 1098 -39.65 -17.42 23.58
N THR A 1099 -40.55 -16.73 24.26
CA THR A 1099 -41.93 -17.15 24.43
C THR A 1099 -42.84 -16.13 23.76
N LEU A 1100 -43.81 -16.60 22.97
CA LEU A 1100 -44.81 -15.70 22.38
C LEU A 1100 -45.70 -15.08 23.46
N PRO A 1101 -46.38 -13.95 23.17
CA PRO A 1101 -47.36 -13.36 24.10
C PRO A 1101 -48.47 -14.33 24.53
N THR A 1102 -48.73 -15.37 23.73
CA THR A 1102 -49.71 -16.44 23.96
C THR A 1102 -49.17 -17.59 24.83
N GLY A 1103 -47.88 -17.60 25.17
CA GLY A 1103 -47.26 -18.50 26.16
C GLY A 1103 -46.48 -19.68 25.57
N GLU A 1104 -46.51 -19.88 24.25
CA GLU A 1104 -45.78 -20.96 23.58
C GLU A 1104 -44.29 -20.62 23.42
N PRO A 1105 -43.37 -21.55 23.75
CA PRO A 1105 -41.93 -21.36 23.58
C PRO A 1105 -41.46 -21.64 22.14
N TYR A 1106 -40.53 -20.83 21.68
CA TYR A 1106 -39.95 -20.85 20.33
C TYR A 1106 -38.43 -20.76 20.39
N VAL A 1107 -37.79 -21.25 19.33
CA VAL A 1107 -36.40 -20.94 19.01
C VAL A 1107 -36.35 -20.20 17.67
N HIS A 1108 -35.54 -19.15 17.60
CA HIS A 1108 -35.23 -18.44 16.37
C HIS A 1108 -33.76 -18.64 16.01
N TYR A 1109 -33.50 -19.28 14.88
CA TYR A 1109 -32.17 -19.45 14.30
C TYR A 1109 -32.28 -19.60 12.79
N GLY A 1110 -31.22 -19.21 12.06
CA GLY A 1110 -31.28 -19.20 10.59
C GLY A 1110 -32.42 -18.32 10.04
N VAL A 1111 -32.68 -17.18 10.70
CA VAL A 1111 -33.75 -16.21 10.40
C VAL A 1111 -35.19 -16.76 10.41
N ARG A 1112 -35.42 -17.89 11.07
CA ARG A 1112 -36.71 -18.56 11.14
C ARG A 1112 -37.08 -18.86 12.59
N ALA A 1113 -38.35 -18.73 12.93
CA ALA A 1113 -38.90 -19.19 14.20
C ALA A 1113 -39.29 -20.67 14.07
N ALA A 1114 -39.14 -21.47 15.12
CA ALA A 1114 -39.65 -22.83 15.21
C ALA A 1114 -40.31 -23.05 16.58
N PRO A 1115 -41.58 -23.51 16.64
CA PRO A 1115 -42.26 -23.80 17.89
C PRO A 1115 -41.65 -25.03 18.57
N LYS A 1116 -41.68 -25.05 19.91
CA LYS A 1116 -41.37 -26.25 20.69
C LYS A 1116 -42.53 -27.25 20.59
N VAL A 1117 -42.23 -28.48 20.18
CA VAL A 1117 -43.21 -29.57 20.00
C VAL A 1117 -43.09 -30.70 21.01
N ALA A 1118 -41.95 -30.85 21.68
CA ALA A 1118 -41.73 -31.85 22.72
C ALA A 1118 -40.72 -31.41 23.79
#